data_AF-A0A7X9IWP6-F1
#
_entry.id   AF-A0A7X9IWP6-F1
#
_cell.length_a   1.000
_cell.length_b   1.000
_cell.length_c   1.000
_cell.angle_alpha   90.00
_cell.angle_beta   90.00
_cell.angle_gamma   90.00
#
_symmetry.space_group_name_H-M   'P 1'
#
loop_
_entity.id
_entity.type
_entity.pdbx_description
1 polymer ?
#
loop_
_entity_poly.entity_id
_entity_poly.type
_entity_poly.pdbx_seq_one_letter_code
_entity_poly.pdbx_strand_id
1 'polypeptide(L)'
;MKNGWIGIALALLVAAPRPGAAEPRSFDAGSLIIPMDLAYQDHGLLQAYGLVFQLLRQGVRVYWAIEPTKTWHAAPCDTPGDECDWDCAEEGSGVKCPYPTASPDFFAAARVLWDGDGGAGPGTAIASHGYRGGPFVIAAADREAALAIVEAWNDRDRWDANPWARRTVFQVVSVHEATAAFTAPVAKEMVAAPTIAVFSDGNENIATSYLRAAGIPQSNGAEFPAARCGADDCGAGTANPDMLTVPSVAGDMGTCDAPNADHRNGQLFRDGVPAYCQIMSMHWDVRDRETVLCNGRACPATPAACAGQPITYHGHEVVAEVRAFLDYPVHFFAECQAVNAYENTVPNAAWPFLDDEGRMGHFLTTVGTPPDCSAGGACPVADLGCTAGGCDGGARDCCIPTDVKEMGAGFFIAAQPASDTIQVLHPEVPYNQLDGAFGTEGGSEPAYDLATAMGVTYVNDRNVTFLTGPDGPGVQDVWMTGYKDGVCDILLFKDDGDCTNGKVSYLGGHAYDTAVPVSANPSTQGTRLFLNALFEADCVTTTGQPALGVTLTGPTRLEPSAAEGDYVVGYSNTGLGTALDGVLTLTLPAGVTVTDAGGGTVAGSDVRFDIGSIGTTEIAGAPAGGSRTVGLAFGGTGTYVLSARLEFVVGVTPMTAGPALLGVGVGTDPPPTDGGTDGDGGGGGDG
;
A
#
# COMPACT_ATOMS: atom_id res chain seq x y z
N MET A 1 52.91 -0.43 -37.81
CA MET A 1 51.58 -0.65 -38.45
C MET A 1 51.05 -1.96 -37.88
N LYS A 2 50.43 -1.90 -36.69
CA LYS A 2 48.97 -2.02 -36.45
C LYS A 2 48.41 -3.38 -36.90
N ASN A 3 48.53 -4.39 -36.05
CA ASN A 3 47.68 -5.57 -36.08
C ASN A 3 46.72 -5.47 -34.89
N GLY A 4 45.45 -5.22 -35.18
CA GLY A 4 44.38 -5.14 -34.20
C GLY A 4 43.93 -6.54 -33.79
N TRP A 5 43.89 -6.77 -32.49
CA TRP A 5 43.17 -7.89 -31.89
C TRP A 5 41.75 -7.42 -31.59
N ILE A 6 40.78 -8.05 -32.24
CA ILE A 6 39.36 -7.93 -31.91
C ILE A 6 39.11 -8.91 -30.78
N GLY A 7 39.00 -8.40 -29.55
CA GLY A 7 38.51 -9.17 -28.41
C GLY A 7 37.00 -9.27 -28.50
N ILE A 8 36.49 -10.49 -28.69
CA ILE A 8 35.06 -10.79 -28.57
C ILE A 8 34.76 -10.85 -27.07
N ALA A 9 34.11 -9.81 -26.55
CA ALA A 9 33.54 -9.80 -25.21
C ALA A 9 32.31 -10.73 -25.22
N LEU A 10 32.46 -11.91 -24.62
CA LEU A 10 31.35 -12.80 -24.34
C LEU A 10 30.61 -12.24 -23.12
N ALA A 11 29.56 -11.46 -23.38
CA ALA A 11 28.67 -11.00 -22.32
C ALA A 11 27.90 -12.21 -21.75
N LEU A 12 28.28 -12.65 -20.56
CA LEU A 12 27.41 -13.49 -19.74
C LEU A 12 26.23 -12.62 -19.31
N LEU A 13 25.08 -12.79 -19.97
CA LEU A 13 23.80 -12.34 -19.42
C LEU A 13 23.55 -13.15 -18.14
N VAL A 14 23.84 -12.55 -16.99
CA VAL A 14 23.19 -12.94 -15.75
C VAL A 14 21.75 -12.50 -15.90
N ALA A 15 20.85 -13.44 -16.20
CA ALA A 15 19.43 -13.18 -16.14
C ALA A 15 19.08 -12.95 -14.67
N ALA A 16 18.94 -11.69 -14.27
CA ALA A 16 18.19 -11.36 -13.07
C ALA A 16 16.81 -12.02 -13.17
N PRO A 17 16.24 -12.56 -12.07
CA PRO A 17 14.86 -13.02 -12.06
C PRO A 17 13.98 -11.88 -12.60
N ARG A 18 13.08 -12.21 -13.53
CA ARG A 18 12.13 -11.25 -14.10
C ARG A 18 10.89 -11.26 -13.21
N PRO A 19 10.56 -10.23 -12.44
CA PRO A 19 9.22 -10.11 -11.89
C PRO A 19 8.27 -9.64 -12.99
N GLY A 20 6.96 -9.80 -12.81
CA GLY A 20 5.97 -9.16 -13.70
C GLY A 20 5.01 -10.09 -14.46
N ALA A 21 4.80 -11.29 -13.94
CA ALA A 21 3.56 -12.05 -14.02
C ALA A 21 3.46 -12.82 -12.71
N ALA A 22 2.29 -13.30 -12.31
CA ALA A 22 2.23 -14.21 -11.17
C ALA A 22 3.14 -15.42 -11.47
N GLU A 23 4.30 -15.49 -10.82
CA GLU A 23 5.32 -16.48 -11.17
C GLU A 23 4.97 -17.81 -10.49
N PRO A 24 4.96 -18.93 -11.23
CA PRO A 24 4.79 -20.24 -10.60
C PRO A 24 5.89 -20.47 -9.57
N ARG A 25 5.50 -20.51 -8.29
CA ARG A 25 6.41 -20.80 -7.19
C ARG A 25 6.09 -22.17 -6.60
N SER A 26 7.13 -22.97 -6.40
CA SER A 26 7.01 -24.23 -5.66
C SER A 26 7.06 -23.95 -4.15
N PHE A 27 6.12 -24.56 -3.44
CA PHE A 27 6.05 -24.55 -1.98
C PHE A 27 6.21 -25.97 -1.46
N ASP A 28 7.10 -26.16 -0.50
CA ASP A 28 7.35 -27.47 0.10
C ASP A 28 6.19 -27.90 1.01
N ALA A 29 6.09 -29.21 1.25
CA ALA A 29 5.22 -29.74 2.29
C ALA A 29 5.53 -29.08 3.64
N GLY A 30 4.49 -28.78 4.43
CA GLY A 30 4.60 -28.02 5.66
C GLY A 30 4.38 -26.51 5.49
N SER A 31 4.33 -25.99 4.26
CA SER A 31 3.88 -24.61 4.00
C SER A 31 2.47 -24.40 4.55
N LEU A 32 2.19 -23.22 5.08
CA LEU A 32 0.88 -22.86 5.60
C LEU A 32 0.05 -22.16 4.52
N ILE A 33 -1.25 -22.43 4.50
CA ILE A 33 -2.21 -21.82 3.58
C ILE A 33 -3.32 -21.20 4.42
N ILE A 34 -3.58 -19.91 4.23
CA ILE A 34 -4.76 -19.21 4.73
C ILE A 34 -5.76 -19.18 3.57
N PRO A 35 -6.81 -20.03 3.58
CA PRO A 35 -7.83 -20.01 2.54
C PRO A 35 -8.59 -18.68 2.58
N MET A 36 -9.09 -18.25 1.42
CA MET A 36 -9.87 -17.03 1.26
C MET A 36 -11.18 -17.28 0.48
N ASP A 37 -11.57 -18.56 0.41
CA ASP A 37 -12.80 -19.05 -0.22
C ASP A 37 -13.89 -19.30 0.83
N LEU A 38 -15.15 -19.28 0.39
CA LEU A 38 -16.31 -19.49 1.29
C LEU A 38 -16.43 -20.94 1.78
N ALA A 39 -15.68 -21.89 1.24
CA ALA A 39 -15.74 -23.27 1.72
C ALA A 39 -14.99 -23.46 3.04
N TYR A 40 -13.98 -22.63 3.32
CA TYR A 40 -13.18 -22.73 4.54
C TYR A 40 -13.00 -21.42 5.32
N GLN A 41 -13.33 -20.27 4.75
CA GLN A 41 -13.05 -18.97 5.38
C GLN A 41 -14.30 -18.09 5.49
N ASP A 42 -15.50 -18.69 5.59
CA ASP A 42 -16.76 -17.94 5.56
C ASP A 42 -16.95 -17.04 6.79
N HIS A 43 -16.55 -17.49 7.98
CA HIS A 43 -16.59 -16.69 9.21
C HIS A 43 -15.30 -15.91 9.49
N GLY A 44 -14.16 -16.45 9.09
CA GLY A 44 -12.85 -15.89 9.43
C GLY A 44 -12.31 -14.87 8.42
N LEU A 45 -13.04 -14.56 7.34
CA LEU A 45 -12.49 -13.83 6.18
C LEU A 45 -11.82 -12.51 6.54
N LEU A 46 -12.53 -11.63 7.26
CA LEU A 46 -11.99 -10.30 7.60
C LEU A 46 -10.77 -10.43 8.52
N GLN A 47 -10.83 -11.36 9.48
CA GLN A 47 -9.77 -11.64 10.44
C GLN A 47 -8.52 -12.27 9.81
N ALA A 48 -8.65 -12.87 8.62
CA ALA A 48 -7.50 -13.38 7.86
C ALA A 48 -6.56 -12.23 7.46
N TYR A 49 -7.09 -11.06 7.06
CA TYR A 49 -6.29 -9.88 6.78
C TYR A 49 -5.56 -9.36 8.02
N GLY A 50 -6.19 -9.37 9.19
CA GLY A 50 -5.52 -9.05 10.45
C GLY A 50 -4.41 -10.03 10.82
N LEU A 51 -4.60 -11.33 10.54
CA LEU A 51 -3.54 -12.32 10.71
C LEU A 51 -2.37 -12.03 9.76
N VAL A 52 -2.63 -11.74 8.48
CA VAL A 52 -1.59 -11.37 7.50
C VAL A 52 -0.83 -10.12 7.96
N PHE A 53 -1.54 -9.10 8.44
CA PHE A 53 -0.91 -7.91 9.04
C PHE A 53 0.07 -8.29 10.17
N GLN A 54 -0.34 -9.16 11.09
CA GLN A 54 0.51 -9.55 12.22
C GLN A 54 1.69 -10.43 11.83
N LEU A 55 1.52 -11.29 10.82
CA LEU A 55 2.62 -12.07 10.24
C LEU A 55 3.69 -11.12 9.67
N LEU A 56 3.27 -10.19 8.81
CA LEU A 56 4.18 -9.23 8.17
C LEU A 56 4.85 -8.30 9.20
N ARG A 57 4.09 -7.77 10.17
CA ARG A 57 4.61 -6.91 11.24
C ARG A 57 5.73 -7.58 12.05
N GLN A 58 5.67 -8.90 12.17
CA GLN A 58 6.64 -9.71 12.92
C GLN A 58 7.70 -10.35 12.01
N GLY A 59 7.83 -9.87 10.77
CA GLY A 59 8.88 -10.26 9.84
C GLY A 59 8.65 -11.60 9.13
N VAL A 60 7.43 -12.16 9.20
CA VAL A 60 7.08 -13.36 8.42
C VAL A 60 6.63 -12.95 7.03
N ARG A 61 7.32 -13.46 6.01
CA ARG A 61 6.97 -13.25 4.61
C ARG A 61 5.69 -13.99 4.24
N VAL A 62 4.83 -13.33 3.47
CA VAL A 62 3.56 -13.88 3.00
C VAL A 62 3.47 -13.75 1.48
N TYR A 63 3.03 -14.81 0.81
CA TYR A 63 2.82 -14.84 -0.64
C TYR A 63 1.33 -14.79 -0.93
N TRP A 64 0.90 -13.83 -1.75
CA TRP A 64 -0.48 -13.78 -2.23
C TRP A 64 -0.57 -14.54 -3.55
N ALA A 65 -1.25 -15.69 -3.52
CA ALA A 65 -1.31 -16.60 -4.66
C ALA A 65 -2.60 -16.39 -5.45
N ILE A 66 -2.48 -16.02 -6.72
CA ILE A 66 -3.61 -15.70 -7.60
C ILE A 66 -3.29 -16.20 -9.00
N GLU A 67 -4.19 -16.99 -9.59
CA GLU A 67 -4.02 -17.51 -10.94
C GLU A 67 -4.20 -16.40 -11.99
N PRO A 68 -3.18 -16.10 -12.83
CA PRO A 68 -3.23 -15.00 -13.79
C PRO A 68 -4.25 -15.21 -14.93
N THR A 69 -4.72 -16.45 -15.12
CA THR A 69 -5.76 -16.79 -16.11
C THR A 69 -7.11 -17.09 -15.48
N LYS A 70 -7.30 -16.72 -14.21
CA LYS A 70 -8.51 -16.98 -13.44
C LYS A 70 -9.73 -16.36 -14.10
N THR A 71 -10.85 -17.08 -14.04
CA THR A 71 -12.13 -16.65 -14.62
C THR A 71 -13.18 -16.52 -13.54
N TRP A 72 -14.17 -15.65 -13.76
CA TRP A 72 -15.34 -15.49 -12.88
C TRP A 72 -16.57 -16.19 -13.46
N HIS A 73 -17.34 -16.88 -12.62
CA HIS A 73 -18.64 -17.43 -12.98
C HIS A 73 -19.75 -16.72 -12.20
N ALA A 74 -20.59 -15.96 -12.91
CA ALA A 74 -21.55 -15.05 -12.29
C ALA A 74 -22.81 -15.73 -11.74
N ALA A 75 -23.21 -16.87 -12.30
CA ALA A 75 -24.30 -17.68 -11.75
C ALA A 75 -23.76 -18.64 -10.65
N PRO A 76 -24.61 -19.16 -9.77
CA PRO A 76 -24.25 -20.28 -8.92
C PRO A 76 -23.64 -21.42 -9.74
N CYS A 77 -22.45 -21.89 -9.34
CA CYS A 77 -21.72 -22.92 -10.10
C CYS A 77 -22.44 -24.28 -10.21
N ASP A 78 -23.51 -24.49 -9.43
CA ASP A 78 -24.37 -25.67 -9.48
C ASP A 78 -25.66 -25.46 -10.30
N THR A 79 -25.75 -24.35 -11.05
CA THR A 79 -26.91 -24.04 -11.90
C THR A 79 -27.06 -25.08 -13.01
N PRO A 80 -28.18 -25.83 -13.09
CA PRO A 80 -28.33 -26.88 -14.09
C PRO A 80 -28.22 -26.36 -15.53
N GLY A 81 -27.21 -26.85 -16.27
CA GLY A 81 -26.91 -26.43 -17.64
C GLY A 81 -25.98 -25.22 -17.77
N ASP A 82 -25.53 -24.67 -16.65
CA ASP A 82 -24.57 -23.56 -16.52
C ASP A 82 -23.65 -23.85 -15.31
N GLU A 83 -23.13 -25.07 -15.25
CA GLU A 83 -22.24 -25.52 -14.18
C GLU A 83 -20.80 -25.09 -14.48
N CYS A 84 -20.05 -24.78 -13.44
CA CYS A 84 -18.61 -24.50 -13.56
C CYS A 84 -17.79 -25.76 -13.84
N ASP A 85 -16.66 -25.59 -14.53
CA ASP A 85 -15.73 -26.69 -14.79
C ASP A 85 -15.07 -27.24 -13.51
N TRP A 86 -14.94 -26.41 -12.47
CA TRP A 86 -14.31 -26.77 -11.20
C TRP A 86 -15.31 -27.21 -10.12
N ASP A 87 -14.82 -27.91 -9.10
CA ASP A 87 -15.60 -28.42 -7.97
C ASP A 87 -15.36 -27.59 -6.71
N CYS A 88 -16.35 -27.46 -5.84
CA CYS A 88 -16.34 -26.49 -4.75
C CYS A 88 -15.28 -26.74 -3.68
N ALA A 89 -15.08 -28.01 -3.30
CA ALA A 89 -14.07 -28.39 -2.33
C ALA A 89 -13.00 -29.26 -2.99
N GLU A 90 -13.24 -30.57 -3.05
CA GLU A 90 -12.29 -31.52 -3.62
C GLU A 90 -12.40 -31.60 -5.15
N GLU A 91 -11.27 -31.45 -5.81
CA GLU A 91 -11.11 -31.59 -7.25
C GLU A 91 -11.52 -32.99 -7.73
N GLY A 92 -12.44 -33.05 -8.69
CA GLY A 92 -12.97 -34.30 -9.25
C GLY A 92 -14.10 -34.93 -8.45
N SER A 93 -14.59 -34.28 -7.39
CA SER A 93 -15.75 -34.73 -6.61
C SER A 93 -17.08 -34.58 -7.35
N GLY A 94 -17.16 -33.67 -8.32
CA GLY A 94 -18.40 -33.28 -9.00
C GLY A 94 -19.37 -32.46 -8.15
N VAL A 95 -18.98 -32.06 -6.92
CA VAL A 95 -19.80 -31.20 -6.07
C VAL A 95 -19.52 -29.74 -6.43
N LYS A 96 -20.50 -29.07 -7.04
CA LYS A 96 -20.38 -27.66 -7.46
C LYS A 96 -20.73 -26.67 -6.35
N CYS A 97 -20.21 -25.45 -6.44
CA CYS A 97 -20.52 -24.42 -5.44
C CYS A 97 -21.94 -23.88 -5.65
N PRO A 98 -22.74 -23.73 -4.58
CA PRO A 98 -24.10 -23.19 -4.67
C PRO A 98 -24.14 -21.65 -4.76
N TYR A 99 -23.05 -21.03 -5.22
CA TYR A 99 -22.86 -19.58 -5.28
C TYR A 99 -21.94 -19.20 -6.44
N PRO A 100 -21.99 -17.93 -6.90
CA PRO A 100 -21.04 -17.38 -7.86
C PRO A 100 -19.62 -17.45 -7.31
N THR A 101 -18.67 -17.88 -8.13
CA THR A 101 -17.29 -18.07 -7.68
C THR A 101 -16.32 -17.98 -8.85
N ALA A 102 -15.05 -17.78 -8.54
CA ALA A 102 -13.98 -17.80 -9.50
C ALA A 102 -13.39 -19.21 -9.68
N SER A 103 -12.63 -19.42 -10.76
CA SER A 103 -11.81 -20.62 -10.87
C SER A 103 -10.73 -20.67 -9.77
N PRO A 104 -10.26 -21.86 -9.37
CA PRO A 104 -9.17 -22.02 -8.39
C PRO A 104 -7.90 -21.25 -8.74
N ASP A 105 -7.23 -20.72 -7.72
CA ASP A 105 -5.90 -20.09 -7.79
C ASP A 105 -4.79 -21.15 -7.82
N PHE A 106 -4.96 -22.23 -7.05
CA PHE A 106 -4.12 -23.43 -7.11
C PHE A 106 -4.80 -24.60 -6.41
N PHE A 107 -4.24 -25.79 -6.60
CA PHE A 107 -4.67 -27.02 -5.93
C PHE A 107 -3.61 -27.50 -4.94
N ALA A 108 -4.04 -27.88 -3.74
CA ALA A 108 -3.14 -28.48 -2.76
C ALA A 108 -3.85 -29.45 -1.83
N ALA A 109 -3.18 -30.57 -1.52
CA ALA A 109 -3.56 -31.46 -0.43
C ALA A 109 -3.01 -30.93 0.90
N ALA A 110 -3.82 -30.92 1.94
CA ALA A 110 -3.49 -30.28 3.20
C ALA A 110 -4.08 -31.00 4.41
N ARG A 111 -3.83 -30.45 5.58
CA ARG A 111 -4.54 -30.79 6.82
C ARG A 111 -4.94 -29.52 7.54
N VAL A 112 -6.09 -29.55 8.19
CA VAL A 112 -6.59 -28.43 9.00
C VAL A 112 -5.69 -28.23 10.22
N LEU A 113 -5.24 -27.00 10.47
CA LEU A 113 -4.65 -26.60 11.75
C LEU A 113 -5.69 -25.86 12.59
N TRP A 114 -6.39 -24.92 11.95
CA TRP A 114 -7.49 -24.15 12.50
C TRP A 114 -8.63 -24.12 11.49
N ASP A 115 -9.85 -24.13 11.99
CA ASP A 115 -11.07 -24.02 11.20
C ASP A 115 -11.99 -22.98 11.85
N GLY A 116 -12.25 -21.91 11.11
CA GLY A 116 -13.11 -20.79 11.48
C GLY A 116 -14.60 -21.15 11.50
N ASP A 117 -15.00 -22.15 10.72
CA ASP A 117 -16.40 -22.55 10.58
C ASP A 117 -16.77 -23.68 11.57
N GLY A 118 -15.78 -24.28 12.23
CA GLY A 118 -15.93 -25.29 13.28
C GLY A 118 -16.44 -26.65 12.77
N GLY A 119 -16.43 -26.87 11.46
CA GLY A 119 -16.85 -28.11 10.80
C GLY A 119 -15.80 -29.22 10.78
N ALA A 120 -14.51 -28.89 10.92
CA ALA A 120 -13.38 -29.79 10.85
C ALA A 120 -12.41 -29.62 12.04
N GLY A 121 -12.03 -30.73 12.67
CA GLY A 121 -11.07 -30.72 13.77
C GLY A 121 -9.62 -30.58 13.27
N PRO A 122 -8.67 -30.10 14.11
CA PRO A 122 -7.25 -30.10 13.77
C PRO A 122 -6.75 -31.49 13.36
N GLY A 123 -5.98 -31.55 12.28
CA GLY A 123 -5.49 -32.78 11.66
C GLY A 123 -6.44 -33.42 10.65
N THR A 124 -7.66 -32.90 10.46
CA THR A 124 -8.56 -33.35 9.39
C THR A 124 -7.87 -33.21 8.04
N ALA A 125 -7.83 -34.31 7.27
CA ALA A 125 -7.23 -34.33 5.95
C ALA A 125 -8.10 -33.56 4.96
N ILE A 126 -7.46 -32.74 4.15
CA ILE A 126 -8.02 -32.05 3.00
C ILE A 126 -7.36 -32.69 1.77
N ALA A 127 -8.19 -33.22 0.87
CA ALA A 127 -7.73 -33.77 -0.40
C ALA A 127 -7.25 -32.65 -1.33
N SER A 128 -7.19 -32.88 -2.65
CA SER A 128 -6.82 -31.82 -3.61
C SER A 128 -7.89 -30.72 -3.62
N HIS A 129 -7.76 -29.71 -2.75
CA HIS A 129 -8.69 -28.57 -2.67
C HIS A 129 -8.27 -27.49 -3.65
N GLY A 130 -9.21 -27.00 -4.44
CA GLY A 130 -9.00 -25.84 -5.29
C GLY A 130 -9.21 -24.55 -4.50
N TYR A 131 -8.14 -23.99 -3.93
CA TYR A 131 -8.20 -22.75 -3.16
C TYR A 131 -8.59 -21.58 -4.06
N ARG A 132 -9.47 -20.70 -3.58
CA ARG A 132 -10.00 -19.54 -4.33
C ARG A 132 -9.91 -18.25 -3.53
N GLY A 133 -10.28 -17.15 -4.20
CA GLY A 133 -10.36 -15.83 -3.59
C GLY A 133 -9.00 -15.24 -3.21
N GLY A 134 -7.91 -15.68 -3.83
CA GLY A 134 -6.57 -15.18 -3.54
C GLY A 134 -6.08 -15.63 -2.17
N PRO A 135 -5.90 -16.94 -1.93
CA PRO A 135 -5.33 -17.46 -0.69
C PRO A 135 -3.93 -16.88 -0.40
N PHE A 136 -3.60 -16.77 0.90
CA PHE A 136 -2.25 -16.41 1.35
C PHE A 136 -1.46 -17.67 1.70
N VAL A 137 -0.19 -17.69 1.31
CA VAL A 137 0.72 -18.83 1.54
C VAL A 137 1.94 -18.36 2.34
N ILE A 138 2.35 -19.15 3.32
CA ILE A 138 3.60 -18.98 4.06
C ILE A 138 4.49 -20.19 3.76
N ALA A 139 5.73 -19.93 3.33
CA ALA A 139 6.66 -20.99 2.97
C ALA A 139 7.04 -21.85 4.18
N ALA A 140 7.33 -23.14 3.94
CA ALA A 140 7.70 -24.09 4.99
C ALA A 140 8.90 -23.62 5.86
N ALA A 141 9.82 -22.82 5.31
CA ALA A 141 10.94 -22.24 6.05
C ALA A 141 10.51 -21.28 7.16
N ASP A 142 9.39 -20.56 6.97
CA ASP A 142 8.86 -19.58 7.91
C ASP A 142 7.74 -20.17 8.80
N ARG A 143 7.39 -21.45 8.59
CA ARG A 143 6.28 -22.16 9.24
C ARG A 143 6.32 -22.04 10.76
N GLU A 144 7.47 -22.23 11.39
CA GLU A 144 7.57 -22.22 12.85
C GLU A 144 7.24 -20.85 13.44
N ALA A 145 7.84 -19.79 12.88
CA ALA A 145 7.58 -18.42 13.29
C ALA A 145 6.11 -18.04 13.04
N ALA A 146 5.59 -18.40 11.87
CA ALA A 146 4.20 -18.15 11.50
C ALA A 146 3.20 -18.86 12.42
N LEU A 147 3.45 -20.15 12.74
CA LEU A 147 2.54 -20.94 13.57
C LEU A 147 2.42 -20.37 14.99
N ALA A 148 3.49 -19.83 15.56
CA ALA A 148 3.43 -19.17 16.86
C ALA A 148 2.48 -17.95 16.84
N ILE A 149 2.50 -17.17 15.76
CA ILE A 149 1.63 -16.01 15.53
C ILE A 149 0.19 -16.47 15.30
N VAL A 150 -0.03 -17.46 14.44
CA VAL A 150 -1.35 -18.05 14.15
C VAL A 150 -2.01 -18.56 15.43
N GLU A 151 -1.28 -19.30 16.25
CA GLU A 151 -1.80 -19.84 17.52
C GLU A 151 -2.15 -18.71 18.49
N ALA A 152 -1.31 -17.67 18.62
CA ALA A 152 -1.65 -16.51 19.46
C ALA A 152 -2.85 -15.72 18.93
N TRP A 153 -3.01 -15.65 17.61
CA TRP A 153 -4.12 -14.96 16.96
C TRP A 153 -5.45 -15.67 17.18
N ASN A 154 -5.50 -16.99 16.96
CA ASN A 154 -6.72 -17.78 17.02
C ASN A 154 -7.08 -18.26 18.43
N ASP A 155 -6.13 -18.34 19.36
CA ASP A 155 -6.35 -18.79 20.73
C ASP A 155 -6.39 -17.63 21.72
N ARG A 156 -7.59 -17.28 22.20
CA ARG A 156 -7.76 -16.20 23.18
C ARG A 156 -7.10 -16.50 24.53
N ASP A 157 -6.86 -17.76 24.86
CA ASP A 157 -6.18 -18.12 26.12
C ASP A 157 -4.69 -17.70 26.07
N ARG A 158 -4.15 -17.40 24.88
CA ARG A 158 -2.78 -16.92 24.68
C ARG A 158 -2.64 -15.41 24.67
N TRP A 159 -3.73 -14.66 24.71
CA TRP A 159 -3.73 -13.20 24.59
C TRP A 159 -3.06 -12.48 25.77
N ASP A 160 -3.00 -13.11 26.95
CA ASP A 160 -2.28 -12.53 28.09
C ASP A 160 -0.76 -12.54 27.87
N ALA A 161 -0.25 -13.60 27.25
CA ALA A 161 1.15 -13.70 26.85
C ALA A 161 1.45 -12.95 25.54
N ASN A 162 0.42 -12.70 24.72
CA ASN A 162 0.51 -12.03 23.43
C ASN A 162 -0.51 -10.87 23.35
N PRO A 163 -0.31 -9.76 24.09
CA PRO A 163 -1.28 -8.68 24.14
C PRO A 163 -1.59 -8.05 22.77
N TRP A 164 -0.67 -8.14 21.81
CA TRP A 164 -0.83 -7.66 20.44
C TRP A 164 -1.93 -8.41 19.65
N ALA A 165 -2.33 -9.61 20.09
CA ALA A 165 -3.39 -10.40 19.44
C ALA A 165 -4.80 -10.04 19.95
N ARG A 166 -4.91 -9.27 21.04
CA ARG A 166 -6.18 -8.87 21.66
C ARG A 166 -6.95 -7.93 20.75
N ARG A 167 -8.24 -8.21 20.58
CA ARG A 167 -9.14 -7.47 19.70
C ARG A 167 -10.59 -7.60 20.15
N THR A 168 -11.40 -6.60 19.84
CA THR A 168 -12.81 -6.56 20.29
C THR A 168 -13.73 -7.40 19.41
N VAL A 169 -13.43 -7.50 18.11
CA VAL A 169 -14.08 -8.43 17.18
C VAL A 169 -13.20 -9.65 17.03
N PHE A 170 -13.77 -10.84 17.21
CA PHE A 170 -13.04 -12.10 17.18
C PHE A 170 -13.77 -13.12 16.33
N GLN A 171 -13.06 -13.63 15.32
CA GLN A 171 -13.38 -14.85 14.60
C GLN A 171 -12.09 -15.68 14.50
N VAL A 172 -12.25 -17.00 14.45
CA VAL A 172 -11.12 -17.91 14.18
C VAL A 172 -10.82 -17.86 12.69
N VAL A 173 -9.55 -17.73 12.35
CA VAL A 173 -9.06 -17.78 10.96
C VAL A 173 -8.72 -19.22 10.63
N SER A 174 -9.28 -19.78 9.56
CA SER A 174 -8.86 -21.11 9.11
C SER A 174 -7.42 -21.06 8.59
N VAL A 175 -6.66 -22.09 8.94
CA VAL A 175 -5.28 -22.24 8.48
C VAL A 175 -5.03 -23.70 8.21
N HIS A 176 -4.51 -24.00 7.03
CA HIS A 176 -4.17 -25.34 6.60
C HIS A 176 -2.65 -25.49 6.51
N GLU A 177 -2.19 -26.73 6.64
CA GLU A 177 -0.79 -27.09 6.39
C GLU A 177 -0.70 -28.07 5.22
N ALA A 178 0.04 -27.69 4.18
CA ALA A 178 0.25 -28.52 3.01
C ALA A 178 0.88 -29.87 3.39
N THR A 179 0.32 -30.97 2.91
CA THR A 179 0.81 -32.34 3.18
C THR A 179 1.75 -32.85 2.10
N ALA A 180 1.80 -32.17 0.96
CA ALA A 180 2.70 -32.41 -0.14
C ALA A 180 3.20 -31.06 -0.68
N ALA A 181 4.27 -31.09 -1.48
CA ALA A 181 4.67 -29.90 -2.23
C ALA A 181 3.62 -29.57 -3.29
N PHE A 182 3.43 -28.28 -3.55
CA PHE A 182 2.50 -27.77 -4.57
C PHE A 182 3.12 -26.59 -5.30
N THR A 183 2.51 -26.19 -6.41
CA THR A 183 2.90 -24.97 -7.14
C THR A 183 1.72 -24.02 -7.15
N ALA A 184 1.98 -22.75 -6.89
CA ALA A 184 0.98 -21.70 -6.97
C ALA A 184 1.58 -20.48 -7.69
N PRO A 185 0.84 -19.81 -8.58
CA PRO A 185 1.25 -18.53 -9.13
C PRO A 185 1.23 -17.46 -8.03
N VAL A 186 2.35 -16.76 -7.83
CA VAL A 186 2.47 -15.71 -6.80
C VAL A 186 2.33 -14.35 -7.45
N ALA A 187 1.21 -13.67 -7.18
CA ALA A 187 0.97 -12.32 -7.67
C ALA A 187 1.74 -11.26 -6.87
N LYS A 188 1.90 -11.45 -5.55
CA LYS A 188 2.64 -10.54 -4.67
C LYS A 188 3.46 -11.30 -3.63
N GLU A 189 4.70 -10.83 -3.41
CA GLU A 189 5.53 -11.20 -2.27
C GLU A 189 5.51 -10.06 -1.25
N MET A 190 4.82 -10.27 -0.13
CA MET A 190 4.61 -9.29 0.93
C MET A 190 5.62 -9.47 2.06
N VAL A 191 6.22 -8.37 2.50
CA VAL A 191 7.33 -8.37 3.46
C VAL A 191 7.20 -7.35 4.58
N ALA A 192 6.27 -6.39 4.49
CA ALA A 192 6.05 -5.39 5.53
C ALA A 192 4.56 -5.13 5.73
N ALA A 193 4.11 -5.02 6.98
CA ALA A 193 2.75 -4.60 7.32
C ALA A 193 2.58 -3.08 7.06
N PRO A 194 1.50 -2.65 6.40
CA PRO A 194 1.27 -1.26 6.06
C PRO A 194 1.03 -0.39 7.31
N THR A 195 1.46 0.88 7.27
CA THR A 195 0.90 1.92 8.16
C THR A 195 -0.30 2.55 7.47
N ILE A 196 -1.39 2.74 8.21
CA ILE A 196 -2.69 3.11 7.66
C ILE A 196 -3.10 4.46 8.23
N ALA A 197 -3.41 5.43 7.37
CA ALA A 197 -4.05 6.68 7.75
C ALA A 197 -5.54 6.62 7.45
N VAL A 198 -6.38 6.98 8.42
CA VAL A 198 -7.82 7.15 8.24
C VAL A 198 -8.14 8.63 8.26
N PHE A 199 -8.74 9.14 7.19
CA PHE A 199 -9.14 10.53 7.12
C PHE A 199 -10.38 10.76 7.98
N SER A 200 -10.26 11.61 9.01
CA SER A 200 -11.35 12.10 9.86
C SER A 200 -12.15 13.14 9.09
N ASP A 201 -12.95 12.64 8.15
CA ASP A 201 -13.86 13.38 7.29
C ASP A 201 -15.30 13.44 7.85
N GLY A 202 -15.45 13.05 9.11
CA GLY A 202 -16.74 12.97 9.78
C GLY A 202 -17.47 11.65 9.50
N ASN A 203 -16.94 10.71 8.72
CA ASN A 203 -17.46 9.34 8.63
C ASN A 203 -16.36 8.28 8.68
N GLU A 204 -15.22 8.64 9.26
CA GLU A 204 -14.08 7.75 9.50
C GLU A 204 -14.45 6.46 10.24
N ASN A 205 -15.55 6.49 11.00
CA ASN A 205 -16.03 5.34 11.76
C ASN A 205 -16.44 4.14 10.87
N ILE A 206 -16.65 4.36 9.57
CA ILE A 206 -16.88 3.30 8.58
C ILE A 206 -15.57 2.55 8.34
N ALA A 207 -14.53 3.28 7.94
CA ALA A 207 -13.17 2.77 7.77
C ALA A 207 -12.66 2.05 9.03
N THR A 208 -12.80 2.68 10.20
CA THR A 208 -12.36 2.06 11.45
C THR A 208 -13.18 0.82 11.80
N SER A 209 -14.45 0.72 11.39
CA SER A 209 -15.23 -0.50 11.57
C SER A 209 -14.66 -1.68 10.79
N TYR A 210 -14.18 -1.44 9.56
CA TYR A 210 -13.54 -2.46 8.71
C TYR A 210 -12.23 -2.95 9.32
N LEU A 211 -11.38 -2.01 9.73
CA LEU A 211 -10.09 -2.31 10.37
C LEU A 211 -10.29 -3.06 11.70
N ARG A 212 -11.29 -2.68 12.49
CA ARG A 212 -11.66 -3.39 13.73
C ARG A 212 -12.21 -4.79 13.46
N ALA A 213 -13.05 -4.95 12.44
CA ALA A 213 -13.57 -6.25 12.05
C ALA A 213 -12.46 -7.20 11.57
N ALA A 214 -11.43 -6.66 10.92
CA ALA A 214 -10.22 -7.38 10.56
C ALA A 214 -9.24 -7.59 11.73
N GLY A 215 -9.35 -6.81 12.81
CA GLY A 215 -8.40 -6.82 13.92
C GLY A 215 -7.07 -6.11 13.62
N ILE A 216 -7.04 -5.21 12.63
CA ILE A 216 -5.87 -4.43 12.26
C ILE A 216 -5.76 -3.21 13.19
N PRO A 217 -4.66 -3.07 13.96
CA PRO A 217 -4.47 -1.95 14.87
C PRO A 217 -3.86 -0.74 14.17
N GLN A 218 -3.87 0.39 14.88
CA GLN A 218 -3.04 1.55 14.59
C GLN A 218 -1.55 1.25 14.76
N SER A 219 -0.70 2.15 14.28
CA SER A 219 0.76 2.13 14.35
C SER A 219 1.30 2.01 15.78
N ASN A 220 0.61 2.62 16.75
CA ASN A 220 0.92 2.51 18.18
C ASN A 220 0.45 1.17 18.80
N GLY A 221 -0.18 0.29 18.02
CA GLY A 221 -0.72 -1.00 18.46
C GLY A 221 -2.09 -0.95 19.12
N ALA A 222 -2.70 0.23 19.28
CA ALA A 222 -4.07 0.35 19.77
C ALA A 222 -5.08 -0.03 18.68
N GLU A 223 -6.25 -0.54 19.08
CA GLU A 223 -7.37 -0.70 18.15
C GLU A 223 -7.82 0.68 17.62
N PHE A 224 -8.25 0.76 16.37
CA PHE A 224 -8.87 1.98 15.85
C PHE A 224 -10.14 2.35 16.65
N PRO A 225 -10.46 3.64 16.85
CA PRO A 225 -11.60 4.03 17.65
C PRO A 225 -12.92 3.74 16.92
N ALA A 226 -13.92 3.25 17.65
CA ALA A 226 -15.29 3.07 17.12
C ALA A 226 -16.04 4.41 16.98
N ALA A 227 -15.62 5.42 17.72
CA ALA A 227 -16.15 6.78 17.63
C ALA A 227 -15.29 7.63 16.71
N ARG A 228 -15.89 8.68 16.17
CA ARG A 228 -15.19 9.76 15.46
C ARG A 228 -14.22 10.45 16.42
N CYS A 229 -13.11 10.94 15.90
CA CYS A 229 -12.19 11.79 16.65
C CYS A 229 -12.23 13.23 16.10
N GLY A 230 -11.57 14.16 16.77
CA GLY A 230 -11.39 15.54 16.33
C GLY A 230 -9.98 16.05 16.59
N ALA A 231 -9.79 17.38 16.53
CA ALA A 231 -8.46 17.98 16.62
C ALA A 231 -7.69 17.73 17.93
N ASP A 232 -8.40 17.39 19.03
CA ASP A 232 -7.78 17.16 20.34
C ASP A 232 -7.33 15.70 20.56
N ASP A 233 -7.81 14.76 19.73
CA ASP A 233 -7.61 13.31 19.92
C ASP A 233 -7.35 12.52 18.62
N CYS A 234 -7.28 13.17 17.46
CA CYS A 234 -6.76 12.64 16.19
C CYS A 234 -5.32 13.12 15.93
N GLY A 235 -4.52 12.29 15.27
CA GLY A 235 -3.26 12.70 14.63
C GLY A 235 -2.03 12.46 15.49
N ALA A 236 -0.86 12.69 14.90
CA ALA A 236 0.41 12.35 15.51
C ALA A 236 0.57 12.93 16.93
N GLY A 237 0.99 12.09 17.88
CA GLY A 237 1.16 12.46 19.28
C GLY A 237 -0.09 12.33 20.16
N THR A 238 -1.24 11.95 19.58
CA THR A 238 -2.46 11.63 20.33
C THR A 238 -2.60 10.13 20.61
N ALA A 239 -3.73 9.71 21.21
CA ALA A 239 -4.09 8.31 21.35
C ALA A 239 -4.46 7.65 20.01
N ASN A 240 -4.86 8.45 19.01
CA ASN A 240 -5.23 7.98 17.67
C ASN A 240 -4.30 8.57 16.61
N PRO A 241 -3.01 8.18 16.60
CA PRO A 241 -1.99 8.80 15.73
C PRO A 241 -2.30 8.69 14.24
N ASP A 242 -3.04 7.65 13.86
CA ASP A 242 -3.32 7.26 12.49
C ASP A 242 -4.63 7.85 11.95
N MET A 243 -5.35 8.62 12.78
CA MET A 243 -6.54 9.34 12.35
C MET A 243 -6.13 10.76 11.97
N LEU A 244 -6.32 11.16 10.71
CA LEU A 244 -5.87 12.47 10.22
C LEU A 244 -7.04 13.40 9.96
N THR A 245 -7.04 14.59 10.54
CA THR A 245 -8.00 15.66 10.24
C THR A 245 -7.67 16.37 8.93
N VAL A 246 -8.64 17.09 8.35
CA VAL A 246 -8.41 17.94 7.17
C VAL A 246 -7.21 18.88 7.34
N PRO A 247 -7.10 19.70 8.42
CA PRO A 247 -5.95 20.58 8.57
C PRO A 247 -4.63 19.84 8.76
N SER A 248 -4.63 18.65 9.37
CA SER A 248 -3.39 17.88 9.50
C SER A 248 -2.91 17.29 8.18
N VAL A 249 -3.82 16.94 7.26
CA VAL A 249 -3.43 16.48 5.92
C VAL A 249 -2.94 17.65 5.08
N ALA A 250 -3.63 18.80 5.11
CA ALA A 250 -3.24 19.99 4.34
C ALA A 250 -1.95 20.67 4.86
N GLY A 251 -1.61 20.47 6.13
CA GLY A 251 -0.41 21.03 6.75
C GLY A 251 -0.36 22.57 6.80
N ASP A 252 0.84 23.15 6.78
CA ASP A 252 1.03 24.61 6.80
C ASP A 252 0.91 25.20 5.40
N MET A 253 -0.22 25.87 5.15
CA MET A 253 -0.51 26.52 3.87
C MET A 253 0.06 27.94 3.75
N GLY A 254 0.74 28.47 4.78
CA GLY A 254 1.29 29.82 4.76
C GLY A 254 0.22 30.92 4.84
N THR A 255 0.47 32.06 4.16
CA THR A 255 -0.46 33.20 4.13
C THR A 255 -1.01 33.45 2.74
N CYS A 256 -2.17 34.13 2.67
CA CYS A 256 -2.88 34.37 1.40
C CYS A 256 -2.06 35.14 0.34
N ASP A 257 -1.06 35.92 0.74
CA ASP A 257 -0.11 36.64 -0.12
C ASP A 257 1.26 35.95 -0.29
N ALA A 258 1.49 34.88 0.46
CA ALA A 258 2.68 34.04 0.37
C ALA A 258 2.28 32.58 0.70
N PRO A 259 1.45 31.95 -0.16
CA PRO A 259 0.99 30.60 0.08
C PRO A 259 2.16 29.63 0.04
N ASN A 260 2.12 28.61 0.88
CA ASN A 260 3.05 27.50 0.80
C ASN A 260 2.67 26.63 -0.40
N ALA A 261 3.67 26.28 -1.22
CA ALA A 261 3.50 25.45 -2.42
C ALA A 261 4.14 24.06 -2.24
N ASP A 262 4.63 23.73 -1.04
CA ASP A 262 5.13 22.39 -0.74
C ASP A 262 3.99 21.48 -0.29
N HIS A 263 3.46 20.66 -1.18
CA HIS A 263 2.38 19.70 -0.91
C HIS A 263 2.85 18.42 -0.21
N ARG A 264 3.88 18.53 0.63
CA ARG A 264 4.45 17.42 1.40
C ARG A 264 4.76 17.83 2.83
N ASN A 265 4.00 18.79 3.32
CA ASN A 265 4.22 19.42 4.62
C ASN A 265 3.15 19.00 5.65
N GLY A 266 2.10 18.30 5.20
CA GLY A 266 1.10 17.67 6.04
C GLY A 266 1.58 16.39 6.75
N GLN A 267 0.73 15.86 7.63
CA GLN A 267 1.02 14.65 8.41
C GLN A 267 1.06 13.37 7.59
N LEU A 268 0.68 13.40 6.31
CA LEU A 268 0.94 12.30 5.37
C LEU A 268 2.45 12.03 5.21
N PHE A 269 3.28 13.03 5.52
CA PHE A 269 4.71 12.99 5.36
C PHE A 269 5.46 13.16 6.69
N ARG A 270 6.66 12.59 6.75
CA ARG A 270 7.69 12.85 7.76
C ARG A 270 8.98 13.17 7.01
N ASP A 271 9.56 14.35 7.22
CA ASP A 271 10.75 14.81 6.50
C ASP A 271 10.62 14.75 4.95
N GLY A 272 9.41 15.01 4.44
CA GLY A 272 9.10 14.99 3.01
C GLY A 272 8.95 13.60 2.36
N VAL A 273 9.01 12.52 3.15
CA VAL A 273 8.71 11.14 2.70
C VAL A 273 7.44 10.59 3.35
N PRO A 274 6.74 9.62 2.73
CA PRO A 274 5.50 9.07 3.28
C PRO A 274 5.66 8.53 4.70
N ALA A 275 4.78 8.97 5.59
CA ALA A 275 4.62 8.39 6.94
C ALA A 275 3.68 7.17 6.94
N TYR A 276 2.86 7.03 5.89
CA TYR A 276 1.85 6.00 5.73
C TYR A 276 2.06 5.21 4.44
N CYS A 277 1.60 3.97 4.42
CA CYS A 277 1.53 3.15 3.22
C CYS A 277 0.18 3.33 2.51
N GLN A 278 -0.88 3.64 3.25
CA GLN A 278 -2.19 3.95 2.69
C GLN A 278 -2.89 5.08 3.45
N ILE A 279 -3.64 5.91 2.73
CA ILE A 279 -4.67 6.80 3.30
C ILE A 279 -6.04 6.44 2.72
N MET A 280 -7.08 6.54 3.55
CA MET A 280 -8.47 6.30 3.16
C MET A 280 -9.41 7.44 3.56
N SER A 281 -10.37 7.75 2.68
CA SER A 281 -11.46 8.69 2.95
C SER A 281 -12.81 8.07 2.57
N MET A 282 -13.85 8.34 3.35
CA MET A 282 -15.16 7.70 3.20
C MET A 282 -16.24 8.68 2.75
N HIS A 283 -16.22 9.93 3.20
CA HIS A 283 -17.30 10.89 2.90
C HIS A 283 -16.85 12.35 2.88
N TRP A 284 -15.56 12.64 2.75
CA TRP A 284 -15.15 14.02 2.53
C TRP A 284 -15.83 14.55 1.26
N ASP A 285 -16.59 15.64 1.38
CA ASP A 285 -17.50 16.05 0.32
C ASP A 285 -16.93 17.18 -0.56
N VAL A 286 -17.57 17.41 -1.70
CA VAL A 286 -17.16 18.45 -2.65
C VAL A 286 -17.28 19.86 -2.06
N ARG A 287 -18.16 20.10 -1.08
CA ARG A 287 -18.30 21.42 -0.47
C ARG A 287 -17.13 21.72 0.45
N ASP A 288 -16.70 20.73 1.22
CA ASP A 288 -15.50 20.80 2.03
C ASP A 288 -14.27 20.98 1.12
N ARG A 289 -14.17 20.21 0.03
CA ARG A 289 -13.15 20.42 -1.01
C ARG A 289 -13.08 21.87 -1.52
N GLU A 290 -14.21 22.44 -1.94
CA GLU A 290 -14.29 23.81 -2.48
C GLU A 290 -14.15 24.90 -1.41
N THR A 291 -14.10 24.53 -0.14
CA THR A 291 -13.97 25.50 0.95
C THR A 291 -12.54 25.98 1.05
N VAL A 292 -12.39 27.31 1.16
CA VAL A 292 -11.11 27.94 1.47
C VAL A 292 -11.31 29.12 2.42
N LEU A 293 -10.56 29.10 3.52
CA LEU A 293 -10.69 30.03 4.62
C LEU A 293 -9.37 30.69 4.98
N CYS A 294 -9.37 32.02 5.08
CA CYS A 294 -8.27 32.86 5.57
C CYS A 294 -8.67 33.42 6.94
N ASN A 295 -7.84 33.15 7.96
CA ASN A 295 -8.13 33.54 9.35
C ASN A 295 -9.53 33.11 9.82
N GLY A 296 -9.95 31.89 9.44
CA GLY A 296 -11.24 31.29 9.80
C GLY A 296 -12.47 31.84 9.06
N ARG A 297 -12.29 32.60 7.96
CA ARG A 297 -13.38 33.16 7.14
C ARG A 297 -13.10 32.99 5.66
N ALA A 298 -14.11 33.07 4.79
CA ALA A 298 -13.91 33.01 3.34
C ALA A 298 -12.77 33.95 2.89
N CYS A 299 -11.78 33.41 2.17
CA CYS A 299 -10.68 34.23 1.69
C CYS A 299 -11.18 35.28 0.68
N PRO A 300 -10.66 36.51 0.75
CA PRO A 300 -10.84 37.52 -0.30
C PRO A 300 -10.33 37.06 -1.68
N ALA A 301 -10.99 37.51 -2.75
CA ALA A 301 -10.68 37.17 -4.14
C ALA A 301 -9.34 37.72 -4.70
N THR A 302 -8.54 38.44 -3.90
CA THR A 302 -7.24 38.97 -4.35
C THR A 302 -6.19 38.91 -3.24
N PRO A 303 -4.91 38.64 -3.54
CA PRO A 303 -3.83 38.58 -2.54
C PRO A 303 -3.75 39.85 -1.68
N ALA A 304 -3.90 41.03 -2.31
CA ALA A 304 -3.80 42.31 -1.62
C ALA A 304 -4.89 42.50 -0.54
N ALA A 305 -6.06 41.91 -0.73
CA ALA A 305 -7.18 42.04 0.21
C ALA A 305 -7.05 41.12 1.43
N CYS A 306 -6.15 40.14 1.38
CA CYS A 306 -5.92 39.14 2.43
C CYS A 306 -4.46 39.07 2.89
N ALA A 307 -3.64 40.07 2.55
CA ALA A 307 -2.21 40.07 2.86
C ALA A 307 -1.91 39.80 4.35
N GLY A 308 -1.00 38.86 4.61
CA GLY A 308 -0.63 38.40 5.94
C GLY A 308 -1.68 37.58 6.69
N GLN A 309 -2.85 37.30 6.10
CA GLN A 309 -3.83 36.42 6.72
C GLN A 309 -3.41 34.95 6.50
N PRO A 310 -3.32 34.14 7.56
CA PRO A 310 -3.01 32.73 7.43
C PRO A 310 -4.14 32.01 6.70
N ILE A 311 -3.78 31.11 5.79
CA ILE A 311 -4.73 30.18 5.18
C ILE A 311 -4.99 29.11 6.24
N THR A 312 -6.22 29.07 6.74
CA THR A 312 -6.64 28.18 7.84
C THR A 312 -7.33 26.92 7.34
N TYR A 313 -7.76 26.91 6.08
CA TYR A 313 -8.39 25.76 5.43
C TYR A 313 -8.31 25.96 3.91
N HIS A 314 -7.94 24.93 3.16
CA HIS A 314 -8.01 24.90 1.70
C HIS A 314 -8.25 23.45 1.26
N GLY A 315 -9.48 23.11 0.87
CA GLY A 315 -9.80 21.71 0.58
C GLY A 315 -8.95 21.14 -0.56
N HIS A 316 -8.67 21.90 -1.61
CA HIS A 316 -7.81 21.41 -2.69
C HIS A 316 -6.35 21.14 -2.25
N GLU A 317 -5.90 21.68 -1.10
CA GLU A 317 -4.56 21.33 -0.58
C GLU A 317 -4.51 19.87 -0.11
N VAL A 318 -5.62 19.35 0.42
CA VAL A 318 -5.74 17.93 0.76
C VAL A 318 -5.54 17.06 -0.48
N VAL A 319 -6.13 17.46 -1.61
CA VAL A 319 -5.99 16.77 -2.89
C VAL A 319 -4.56 16.83 -3.39
N ALA A 320 -3.88 17.98 -3.26
CA ALA A 320 -2.48 18.11 -3.60
C ALA A 320 -1.55 17.25 -2.72
N GLU A 321 -1.78 17.22 -1.41
CA GLU A 321 -0.99 16.38 -0.48
C GLU A 321 -1.19 14.88 -0.80
N VAL A 322 -2.42 14.45 -1.09
CA VAL A 322 -2.69 13.07 -1.56
C VAL A 322 -2.06 12.81 -2.94
N ARG A 323 -2.07 13.79 -3.85
CA ARG A 323 -1.43 13.67 -5.16
C ARG A 323 0.08 13.53 -5.05
N ALA A 324 0.73 14.30 -4.16
CA ALA A 324 2.15 14.18 -3.90
C ALA A 324 2.49 12.88 -3.15
N PHE A 325 1.58 12.40 -2.30
CA PHE A 325 1.74 11.12 -1.60
C PHE A 325 1.83 9.98 -2.61
N LEU A 326 0.96 10.01 -3.62
CA LEU A 326 0.95 9.06 -4.73
C LEU A 326 2.10 9.20 -5.74
N ASP A 327 3.10 10.07 -5.50
CA ASP A 327 4.37 9.98 -6.24
C ASP A 327 5.23 8.80 -5.74
N TYR A 328 4.94 8.29 -4.54
CA TYR A 328 5.58 7.11 -3.93
C TYR A 328 4.75 5.84 -4.18
N PRO A 329 5.31 4.62 -3.99
CA PRO A 329 4.60 3.35 -4.16
C PRO A 329 3.61 3.05 -3.01
N VAL A 330 2.70 3.99 -2.75
CA VAL A 330 1.68 3.98 -1.69
C VAL A 330 0.27 3.93 -2.29
N HIS A 331 -0.76 3.93 -1.44
CA HIS A 331 -2.15 3.77 -1.88
C HIS A 331 -3.10 4.83 -1.33
N PHE A 332 -4.04 5.27 -2.16
CA PHE A 332 -5.18 6.09 -1.76
C PHE A 332 -6.49 5.37 -2.04
N PHE A 333 -7.33 5.23 -1.00
CA PHE A 333 -8.66 4.66 -1.10
C PHE A 333 -9.73 5.73 -0.84
N ALA A 334 -10.74 5.82 -1.71
CA ALA A 334 -11.92 6.64 -1.46
C ALA A 334 -13.21 5.83 -1.63
N GLU A 335 -14.20 6.11 -0.79
CA GLU A 335 -15.56 5.55 -0.90
C GLU A 335 -16.59 6.68 -1.01
N CYS A 336 -17.75 6.40 -1.63
CA CYS A 336 -18.90 7.30 -1.65
C CYS A 336 -18.58 8.74 -2.10
N GLN A 337 -18.95 9.76 -1.31
CA GLN A 337 -18.74 11.19 -1.61
C GLN A 337 -17.26 11.53 -1.85
N ALA A 338 -16.34 10.84 -1.17
CA ALA A 338 -14.92 11.13 -1.29
C ALA A 338 -14.42 10.88 -2.71
N VAL A 339 -14.99 9.93 -3.44
CA VAL A 339 -14.61 9.67 -4.84
C VAL A 339 -14.79 10.93 -5.68
N ASN A 340 -15.97 11.56 -5.66
CA ASN A 340 -16.19 12.80 -6.40
C ASN A 340 -15.39 13.97 -5.83
N ALA A 341 -15.22 14.06 -4.50
CA ALA A 341 -14.45 15.13 -3.88
C ALA A 341 -13.00 15.12 -4.33
N TYR A 342 -12.37 13.94 -4.45
CA TYR A 342 -11.01 13.84 -4.96
C TYR A 342 -10.98 13.87 -6.49
N GLU A 343 -11.62 12.91 -7.17
CA GLU A 343 -11.48 12.71 -8.62
C GLU A 343 -11.93 13.92 -9.43
N ASN A 344 -13.03 14.58 -9.03
CA ASN A 344 -13.57 15.72 -9.77
C ASN A 344 -12.86 17.05 -9.42
N THR A 345 -11.72 17.04 -8.73
CA THR A 345 -11.01 18.28 -8.41
C THR A 345 -10.32 18.85 -9.63
N VAL A 346 -10.71 20.08 -10.01
CA VAL A 346 -10.02 20.89 -11.01
C VAL A 346 -9.54 22.19 -10.35
N PRO A 347 -8.33 22.69 -10.70
CA PRO A 347 -7.85 23.96 -10.17
C PRO A 347 -8.86 25.09 -10.41
N ASN A 348 -9.19 25.82 -9.35
CA ASN A 348 -10.20 26.85 -9.34
C ASN A 348 -9.66 28.14 -9.97
N ALA A 349 -10.07 28.42 -11.21
CA ALA A 349 -9.64 29.59 -11.95
C ALA A 349 -10.02 30.94 -11.32
N ALA A 350 -10.96 30.97 -10.36
CA ALA A 350 -11.29 32.20 -9.65
C ALA A 350 -10.23 32.55 -8.58
N TRP A 351 -9.40 31.60 -8.17
CA TRP A 351 -8.42 31.72 -7.09
C TRP A 351 -7.01 31.32 -7.55
N PRO A 352 -6.51 31.84 -8.70
CA PRO A 352 -5.31 31.31 -9.37
C PRO A 352 -3.99 31.55 -8.61
N PHE A 353 -4.04 32.21 -7.45
CA PHE A 353 -2.90 32.43 -6.58
C PHE A 353 -2.88 31.48 -5.37
N LEU A 354 -4.00 30.80 -5.09
CA LEU A 354 -4.13 29.77 -4.05
C LEU A 354 -4.24 28.36 -4.64
N ASP A 355 -4.40 28.27 -5.97
CA ASP A 355 -4.60 27.04 -6.69
C ASP A 355 -3.58 26.90 -7.83
N ASP A 356 -3.15 25.66 -8.09
CA ASP A 356 -2.16 25.31 -9.11
C ASP A 356 -2.40 23.90 -9.65
N GLU A 357 -1.63 23.50 -10.67
CA GLU A 357 -1.80 22.19 -11.32
C GLU A 357 -1.55 20.99 -10.40
N GLY A 358 -0.79 21.17 -9.31
CA GLY A 358 -0.54 20.15 -8.29
C GLY A 358 -1.79 19.74 -7.50
N ARG A 359 -2.86 20.54 -7.57
CA ARG A 359 -4.15 20.27 -6.91
C ARG A 359 -5.16 19.52 -7.79
N MET A 360 -4.76 19.08 -8.98
CA MET A 360 -5.63 18.32 -9.87
C MET A 360 -5.92 16.92 -9.32
N GLY A 361 -7.21 16.61 -9.17
CA GLY A 361 -7.66 15.36 -8.59
C GLY A 361 -8.05 14.29 -9.61
N HIS A 362 -8.12 14.60 -10.90
CA HIS A 362 -8.40 13.62 -11.97
C HIS A 362 -7.30 12.54 -12.07
N PHE A 363 -7.32 11.55 -11.16
CA PHE A 363 -6.30 10.51 -11.02
C PHE A 363 -6.53 9.38 -12.02
N LEU A 364 -7.80 9.00 -12.23
CA LEU A 364 -8.18 7.89 -13.11
C LEU A 364 -8.87 8.35 -14.40
N THR A 365 -9.42 9.56 -14.42
CA THR A 365 -10.16 10.13 -15.55
C THR A 365 -9.42 11.31 -16.19
N THR A 366 -9.72 11.60 -17.45
CA THR A 366 -9.27 12.83 -18.10
C THR A 366 -10.14 14.01 -17.69
N VAL A 367 -9.60 15.24 -17.72
CA VAL A 367 -10.42 16.45 -17.58
C VAL A 367 -11.34 16.60 -18.81
N GLY A 368 -12.65 16.65 -18.58
CA GLY A 368 -13.65 16.83 -19.64
C GLY A 368 -13.71 18.26 -20.17
N THR A 369 -14.25 18.43 -21.38
CA THR A 369 -14.60 19.74 -21.95
C THR A 369 -16.11 19.93 -21.89
N PRO A 370 -16.63 20.87 -21.08
CA PRO A 370 -18.05 21.17 -21.02
C PRO A 370 -18.62 21.56 -22.40
N PRO A 371 -19.70 20.91 -22.88
CA PRO A 371 -20.36 21.25 -24.15
C PRO A 371 -20.92 22.67 -24.17
N ASP A 372 -21.11 23.25 -25.35
CA ASP A 372 -21.81 24.53 -25.49
C ASP A 372 -23.30 24.38 -25.17
N CYS A 373 -23.90 25.46 -24.65
CA CYS A 373 -25.35 25.54 -24.54
C CYS A 373 -26.01 25.48 -25.91
N SER A 374 -26.96 24.56 -26.09
CA SER A 374 -27.74 24.49 -27.33
C SER A 374 -28.79 25.62 -27.40
N ALA A 375 -29.34 25.83 -28.60
CA ALA A 375 -30.37 26.84 -28.83
C ALA A 375 -31.58 26.61 -27.89
N GLY A 376 -31.89 27.61 -27.06
CA GLY A 376 -32.92 27.51 -26.01
C GLY A 376 -32.38 27.19 -24.61
N GLY A 377 -31.06 27.13 -24.42
CA GLY A 377 -30.43 26.93 -23.11
C GLY A 377 -30.46 25.47 -22.63
N ALA A 378 -30.56 24.50 -23.54
CA ALA A 378 -30.60 23.08 -23.21
C ALA A 378 -29.21 22.43 -23.29
N CYS A 379 -29.03 21.34 -22.53
CA CYS A 379 -27.81 20.54 -22.46
C CYS A 379 -28.05 19.10 -22.90
N PRO A 380 -27.00 18.35 -23.30
CA PRO A 380 -27.14 17.04 -23.92
C PRO A 380 -27.65 15.95 -22.97
N VAL A 381 -27.41 16.10 -21.66
CA VAL A 381 -27.87 15.19 -20.60
C VAL A 381 -28.49 15.98 -19.45
N ALA A 382 -29.31 15.32 -18.63
CA ALA A 382 -30.06 15.96 -17.56
C ALA A 382 -29.17 16.46 -16.41
N ASP A 383 -28.03 15.80 -16.21
CA ASP A 383 -27.06 16.13 -15.15
C ASP A 383 -26.34 17.46 -15.42
N LEU A 384 -26.41 17.96 -16.66
CA LEU A 384 -25.82 19.23 -17.08
C LEU A 384 -26.86 20.35 -17.22
N GLY A 385 -26.48 21.53 -16.75
CA GLY A 385 -27.26 22.77 -16.82
C GLY A 385 -26.53 23.85 -17.61
N CYS A 386 -27.26 24.55 -18.47
CA CYS A 386 -26.69 25.65 -19.23
C CYS A 386 -26.42 26.85 -18.31
N THR A 387 -25.15 27.26 -18.22
CA THR A 387 -24.71 28.40 -17.44
C THR A 387 -24.13 29.47 -18.36
N ALA A 388 -24.72 30.66 -18.32
CA ALA A 388 -24.24 31.79 -19.09
C ALA A 388 -22.85 32.23 -18.61
N GLY A 389 -21.89 32.32 -19.53
CA GLY A 389 -20.47 32.55 -19.20
C GLY A 389 -19.90 31.47 -18.27
N GLY A 390 -20.44 30.26 -18.27
CA GLY A 390 -20.04 29.20 -17.33
C GLY A 390 -18.63 28.66 -17.56
N CYS A 391 -18.04 28.87 -18.74
CA CYS A 391 -16.76 28.29 -19.14
C CYS A 391 -15.75 29.32 -19.62
N ASP A 392 -14.49 28.90 -19.65
CA ASP A 392 -13.36 29.64 -20.23
C ASP A 392 -13.21 31.06 -19.66
N GLY A 393 -13.36 31.19 -18.34
CA GLY A 393 -13.30 32.49 -17.65
C GLY A 393 -14.42 33.46 -18.04
N GLY A 394 -15.58 32.93 -18.45
CA GLY A 394 -16.72 33.74 -18.89
C GLY A 394 -16.81 33.94 -20.40
N ALA A 395 -15.95 33.30 -21.19
CA ALA A 395 -15.91 33.53 -22.64
C ALA A 395 -17.06 32.85 -23.40
N ARG A 396 -17.70 31.82 -22.84
CA ARG A 396 -18.84 31.14 -23.47
C ARG A 396 -19.85 30.56 -22.48
N ASP A 397 -21.08 30.44 -22.97
CA ASP A 397 -22.17 29.72 -22.29
C ASP A 397 -21.99 28.22 -22.51
N CYS A 398 -21.98 27.44 -21.44
CA CYS A 398 -21.70 26.01 -21.50
C CYS A 398 -22.53 25.21 -20.52
N CYS A 399 -22.57 23.90 -20.76
CA CYS A 399 -23.27 22.90 -19.98
C CYS A 399 -22.34 22.35 -18.89
N ILE A 400 -22.58 22.76 -17.64
CA ILE A 400 -21.82 22.32 -16.46
C ILE A 400 -22.71 21.49 -15.52
N PRO A 401 -22.13 20.67 -14.63
CA PRO A 401 -22.91 19.86 -13.69
C PRO A 401 -23.91 20.69 -12.88
N THR A 402 -25.13 20.17 -12.75
CA THR A 402 -26.21 20.81 -11.98
C THR A 402 -26.12 20.50 -10.49
N ASP A 403 -25.61 19.31 -10.15
CA ASP A 403 -25.29 18.97 -8.77
C ASP A 403 -23.88 19.49 -8.43
N VAL A 404 -23.77 20.18 -7.30
CA VAL A 404 -22.49 20.65 -6.76
C VAL A 404 -21.53 19.49 -6.49
N LYS A 405 -22.06 18.30 -6.17
CA LYS A 405 -21.28 17.08 -5.94
C LYS A 405 -20.55 16.57 -7.17
N GLU A 406 -20.97 16.98 -8.33
CA GLU A 406 -20.37 16.57 -9.60
C GLU A 406 -19.48 17.69 -10.17
N MET A 407 -19.23 18.76 -9.42
CA MET A 407 -18.40 19.86 -9.91
C MET A 407 -16.99 19.37 -10.25
N GLY A 408 -16.65 19.48 -11.54
CA GLY A 408 -15.42 18.99 -12.18
C GLY A 408 -15.55 17.61 -12.85
N ALA A 409 -16.64 16.89 -12.60
CA ALA A 409 -17.18 15.67 -13.23
C ALA A 409 -16.21 14.86 -14.11
N GLY A 410 -15.15 14.30 -13.54
CA GLY A 410 -14.61 13.05 -14.08
C GLY A 410 -15.72 11.98 -14.07
N PHE A 411 -16.41 11.91 -12.93
CA PHE A 411 -17.57 11.05 -12.70
C PHE A 411 -18.85 11.84 -12.41
N PHE A 412 -19.95 11.34 -12.95
CA PHE A 412 -21.32 11.60 -12.48
C PHE A 412 -21.74 10.51 -11.48
N ILE A 413 -22.72 10.85 -10.64
CA ILE A 413 -23.31 9.95 -9.66
C ILE A 413 -24.33 9.06 -10.38
N ALA A 414 -24.09 7.76 -10.36
CA ALA A 414 -24.99 6.78 -10.96
C ALA A 414 -25.94 6.16 -9.93
N ALA A 415 -27.02 5.54 -10.42
CA ALA A 415 -27.89 4.72 -9.57
C ALA A 415 -27.15 3.44 -9.13
N GLN A 416 -27.52 2.90 -7.96
CA GLN A 416 -27.02 1.60 -7.50
C GLN A 416 -27.36 0.49 -8.52
N PRO A 417 -26.37 -0.23 -9.08
CA PRO A 417 -26.64 -1.38 -9.93
C PRO A 417 -27.23 -2.54 -9.12
N ALA A 418 -28.02 -3.41 -9.75
CA ALA A 418 -28.58 -4.56 -9.05
C ALA A 418 -27.49 -5.63 -8.85
N SER A 419 -27.34 -6.13 -7.62
CA SER A 419 -26.29 -7.08 -7.22
C SER A 419 -26.28 -8.38 -8.05
N ASP A 420 -27.43 -8.82 -8.55
CA ASP A 420 -27.57 -10.03 -9.37
C ASP A 420 -27.18 -9.83 -10.85
N THR A 421 -26.94 -8.59 -11.26
CA THR A 421 -26.54 -8.21 -12.63
C THR A 421 -25.18 -7.54 -12.69
N ILE A 422 -24.49 -7.41 -11.55
CA ILE A 422 -23.16 -6.80 -11.51
C ILE A 422 -22.16 -7.66 -12.28
N GLN A 423 -21.32 -7.01 -13.07
CA GLN A 423 -20.22 -7.66 -13.76
C GLN A 423 -18.99 -7.65 -12.88
N VAL A 424 -18.36 -8.83 -12.71
CA VAL A 424 -17.04 -8.96 -12.09
C VAL A 424 -16.01 -9.08 -13.21
N LEU A 425 -15.16 -8.06 -13.31
CA LEU A 425 -14.09 -7.95 -14.30
C LEU A 425 -12.75 -8.16 -13.60
N HIS A 426 -11.79 -8.74 -14.31
CA HIS A 426 -10.43 -8.90 -13.80
C HIS A 426 -10.31 -9.69 -12.46
N PRO A 427 -10.93 -10.87 -12.30
CA PRO A 427 -10.76 -11.69 -11.10
C PRO A 427 -9.31 -12.18 -10.88
N GLU A 428 -8.43 -11.99 -11.86
CA GLU A 428 -7.00 -12.30 -11.82
C GLU A 428 -6.13 -11.28 -11.06
N VAL A 429 -6.67 -10.10 -10.68
CA VAL A 429 -5.87 -9.07 -9.97
C VAL A 429 -6.09 -9.06 -8.46
N PRO A 430 -5.05 -8.80 -7.64
CA PRO A 430 -5.17 -8.78 -6.17
C PRO A 430 -6.29 -7.89 -5.61
N TYR A 431 -6.53 -6.74 -6.24
CA TYR A 431 -7.59 -5.81 -5.84
C TYR A 431 -9.00 -6.38 -5.95
N ASN A 432 -9.24 -7.32 -6.87
CA ASN A 432 -10.58 -7.88 -7.12
C ASN A 432 -10.71 -9.34 -6.67
N GLN A 433 -9.94 -9.73 -5.65
CA GLN A 433 -10.10 -11.05 -5.05
C GLN A 433 -11.35 -11.10 -4.18
N LEU A 434 -12.34 -11.86 -4.64
CA LEU A 434 -13.56 -12.21 -3.90
C LEU A 434 -13.99 -13.65 -4.22
N ASP A 435 -14.87 -14.20 -3.38
CA ASP A 435 -15.48 -15.51 -3.59
C ASP A 435 -16.90 -15.51 -3.02
N GLY A 436 -17.91 -15.90 -3.80
CA GLY A 436 -19.32 -15.68 -3.47
C GLY A 436 -19.93 -14.43 -4.13
N ALA A 437 -21.24 -14.24 -3.93
CA ALA A 437 -21.95 -13.09 -4.48
C ALA A 437 -21.45 -11.76 -3.89
N PHE A 438 -21.33 -10.73 -4.73
CA PHE A 438 -21.09 -9.35 -4.30
C PHE A 438 -22.42 -8.62 -4.08
N GLY A 439 -22.62 -8.08 -2.89
CA GLY A 439 -23.76 -7.23 -2.56
C GLY A 439 -23.43 -5.76 -2.75
N THR A 440 -24.09 -5.09 -3.70
CA THR A 440 -24.00 -3.63 -3.85
C THR A 440 -24.63 -2.91 -2.66
N GLU A 441 -24.08 -1.75 -2.32
CA GLU A 441 -24.62 -0.89 -1.27
C GLU A 441 -25.15 0.42 -1.84
N GLY A 442 -26.21 0.92 -1.20
CA GLY A 442 -26.78 2.22 -1.52
C GLY A 442 -25.93 3.35 -0.95
N GLY A 443 -26.43 4.58 -1.05
CA GLY A 443 -25.73 5.75 -0.52
C GLY A 443 -26.08 7.01 -1.27
N SER A 444 -25.34 8.07 -0.99
CA SER A 444 -25.39 9.27 -1.81
C SER A 444 -24.68 9.08 -3.15
N GLU A 445 -23.64 8.23 -3.19
CA GLU A 445 -22.84 7.91 -4.38
C GLU A 445 -22.67 6.37 -4.45
N PRO A 446 -23.73 5.63 -4.84
CA PRO A 446 -23.70 4.17 -4.83
C PRO A 446 -22.88 3.57 -5.98
N ALA A 447 -22.72 4.31 -7.07
CA ALA A 447 -21.95 3.95 -8.26
C ALA A 447 -21.64 5.22 -9.07
N TYR A 448 -20.83 5.09 -10.12
CA TYR A 448 -20.35 6.21 -10.92
C TYR A 448 -20.53 5.97 -12.42
N ASP A 449 -20.98 7.00 -13.13
CA ASP A 449 -20.98 7.04 -14.59
C ASP A 449 -19.82 7.93 -15.03
N LEU A 450 -19.10 7.52 -16.07
CA LEU A 450 -18.11 8.38 -16.69
C LEU A 450 -18.82 9.56 -17.36
N ALA A 451 -18.30 10.78 -17.18
CA ALA A 451 -18.91 11.99 -17.75
C ALA A 451 -18.67 12.13 -19.27
N THR A 452 -19.08 11.11 -20.03
CA THR A 452 -18.89 10.98 -21.48
C THR A 452 -19.55 12.13 -22.26
N ALA A 453 -20.61 12.74 -21.73
CA ALA A 453 -21.22 13.94 -22.30
C ALA A 453 -20.25 15.14 -22.35
N MET A 454 -19.21 15.14 -21.50
CA MET A 454 -18.12 16.13 -21.48
C MET A 454 -16.85 15.60 -22.18
N GLY A 455 -16.91 14.45 -22.86
CA GLY A 455 -15.75 13.83 -23.50
C GLY A 455 -14.74 13.21 -22.53
N VAL A 456 -15.14 12.96 -21.27
CA VAL A 456 -14.28 12.29 -20.29
C VAL A 456 -14.06 10.83 -20.69
N THR A 457 -12.81 10.39 -20.52
CA THR A 457 -12.35 9.00 -20.69
C THR A 457 -11.53 8.60 -19.46
N TYR A 458 -11.26 7.31 -19.27
CA TYR A 458 -10.18 6.91 -18.37
C TYR A 458 -8.83 7.31 -18.94
N VAL A 459 -7.90 7.73 -18.09
CA VAL A 459 -6.58 8.18 -18.52
C VAL A 459 -5.84 7.04 -19.23
N ASN A 460 -5.23 7.35 -20.38
CA ASN A 460 -4.43 6.44 -21.20
C ASN A 460 -5.18 5.15 -21.65
N ASP A 461 -6.50 5.20 -21.80
CA ASP A 461 -7.34 4.05 -22.18
C ASP A 461 -7.10 2.80 -21.28
N ARG A 462 -6.75 3.02 -20.00
CA ARG A 462 -6.43 1.95 -19.05
C ARG A 462 -7.69 1.24 -18.57
N ASN A 463 -7.57 -0.07 -18.34
CA ASN A 463 -8.60 -0.86 -17.68
C ASN A 463 -8.51 -0.65 -16.17
N VAL A 464 -9.36 0.22 -15.64
CA VAL A 464 -9.42 0.51 -14.20
C VAL A 464 -10.67 -0.02 -13.52
N THR A 465 -11.66 -0.51 -14.28
CA THR A 465 -12.97 -0.91 -13.73
C THR A 465 -13.04 -2.40 -13.46
N PHE A 466 -13.36 -2.78 -12.22
CA PHE A 466 -13.35 -4.17 -11.75
C PHE A 466 -14.74 -4.67 -11.35
N LEU A 467 -15.63 -3.80 -10.85
CA LEU A 467 -17.05 -4.10 -10.68
C LEU A 467 -17.88 -2.99 -11.34
N THR A 468 -18.85 -3.38 -12.17
CA THR A 468 -19.65 -2.44 -12.96
C THR A 468 -21.05 -2.96 -13.22
N GLY A 469 -21.95 -2.07 -13.64
CA GLY A 469 -23.31 -2.40 -14.04
C GLY A 469 -23.36 -3.32 -15.28
N PRO A 470 -24.57 -3.75 -15.67
CA PRO A 470 -24.75 -4.69 -16.78
C PRO A 470 -24.34 -4.11 -18.15
N ASP A 471 -24.26 -2.79 -18.28
CA ASP A 471 -23.86 -2.11 -19.52
C ASP A 471 -22.33 -1.99 -19.68
N GLY A 472 -21.57 -2.37 -18.65
CA GLY A 472 -20.11 -2.43 -18.67
C GLY A 472 -19.42 -1.13 -18.24
N PRO A 473 -18.07 -1.09 -18.33
CA PRO A 473 -17.26 0.00 -17.81
C PRO A 473 -17.68 1.40 -18.28
N GLY A 474 -17.66 2.36 -17.37
CA GLY A 474 -18.11 3.73 -17.56
C GLY A 474 -19.60 3.94 -17.26
N VAL A 475 -20.34 2.87 -16.91
CA VAL A 475 -21.77 2.89 -16.60
C VAL A 475 -22.06 2.10 -15.32
N GLN A 476 -22.45 2.82 -14.26
CA GLN A 476 -22.67 2.29 -12.92
C GLN A 476 -21.45 1.53 -12.37
N ASP A 477 -20.26 2.09 -12.52
CA ASP A 477 -19.04 1.51 -11.98
C ASP A 477 -19.07 1.58 -10.45
N VAL A 478 -18.71 0.47 -9.81
CA VAL A 478 -18.75 0.32 -8.35
C VAL A 478 -17.33 0.20 -7.79
N TRP A 479 -16.44 -0.55 -8.44
CA TRP A 479 -15.07 -0.74 -7.97
C TRP A 479 -14.10 -0.40 -9.10
N MET A 480 -13.30 0.65 -8.89
CA MET A 480 -12.30 1.10 -9.86
C MET A 480 -10.95 1.27 -9.18
N THR A 481 -9.87 0.92 -9.85
CA THR A 481 -8.53 1.21 -9.37
C THR A 481 -7.49 1.26 -10.49
N GLY A 482 -6.48 2.09 -10.30
CA GLY A 482 -5.36 2.24 -11.23
C GLY A 482 -4.21 3.01 -10.60
N TYR A 483 -3.12 3.13 -11.34
CA TYR A 483 -2.03 4.02 -10.97
C TYR A 483 -2.42 5.47 -11.20
N LYS A 484 -1.91 6.38 -10.35
CA LYS A 484 -2.06 7.83 -10.54
C LYS A 484 -1.75 8.23 -11.98
N ASP A 485 -2.64 9.00 -12.60
CA ASP A 485 -2.54 9.51 -13.97
C ASP A 485 -2.37 8.43 -15.04
N GLY A 486 -2.79 7.19 -14.76
CA GLY A 486 -2.70 6.06 -15.68
C GLY A 486 -1.28 5.77 -16.15
N VAL A 487 -0.26 6.10 -15.34
CA VAL A 487 1.16 5.90 -15.71
C VAL A 487 1.45 4.45 -16.04
N CYS A 488 0.73 3.52 -15.39
CA CYS A 488 0.84 2.09 -15.62
C CYS A 488 -0.51 1.39 -15.78
N ASP A 489 -0.44 0.23 -16.41
CA ASP A 489 -1.56 -0.71 -16.45
C ASP A 489 -1.61 -1.52 -15.16
N ILE A 490 -2.80 -1.77 -14.65
CA ILE A 490 -3.00 -2.64 -13.50
C ILE A 490 -3.11 -4.12 -13.90
N LEU A 491 -3.39 -4.41 -15.18
CA LEU A 491 -3.54 -5.77 -15.72
C LEU A 491 -2.25 -6.28 -16.37
N LEU A 492 -1.51 -5.38 -17.02
CA LEU A 492 -0.21 -5.71 -17.55
C LEU A 492 0.77 -5.57 -16.39
N PHE A 493 1.05 -6.69 -15.71
CA PHE A 493 2.15 -6.84 -14.75
C PHE A 493 3.54 -6.55 -15.35
N LYS A 494 3.60 -5.96 -16.54
CA LYS A 494 4.80 -5.77 -17.32
C LYS A 494 5.56 -4.57 -16.76
N ASP A 495 6.81 -4.85 -16.36
CA ASP A 495 7.86 -3.89 -16.05
C ASP A 495 8.13 -2.97 -17.24
N ASP A 496 7.28 -1.99 -17.44
CA ASP A 496 7.79 -0.69 -17.84
C ASP A 496 8.36 -0.17 -16.52
N GLY A 497 9.69 -0.08 -16.35
CA GLY A 497 10.35 0.35 -15.10
C GLY A 497 9.98 1.76 -14.58
N ASP A 498 8.88 2.31 -15.09
CA ASP A 498 8.23 3.57 -14.79
C ASP A 498 7.01 3.41 -13.83
N CYS A 499 6.66 2.19 -13.38
CA CYS A 499 5.55 1.96 -12.43
C CYS A 499 5.93 2.24 -10.96
N THR A 500 6.46 3.44 -10.71
CA THR A 500 6.96 3.85 -9.39
C THR A 500 5.92 4.61 -8.55
N ASN A 501 4.85 5.07 -9.17
CA ASN A 501 3.83 5.88 -8.53
C ASN A 501 2.83 5.04 -7.73
N GLY A 502 2.10 5.72 -6.87
CA GLY A 502 1.05 5.15 -6.06
C GLY A 502 -0.23 4.87 -6.85
N LYS A 503 -1.11 4.12 -6.20
CA LYS A 503 -2.37 3.66 -6.78
C LYS A 503 -3.55 4.30 -6.07
N VAL A 504 -4.64 4.41 -6.81
CA VAL A 504 -5.91 4.95 -6.36
C VAL A 504 -6.96 3.88 -6.52
N SER A 505 -7.82 3.73 -5.51
CA SER A 505 -9.02 2.89 -5.61
C SER A 505 -10.27 3.62 -5.13
N TYR A 506 -11.35 3.43 -5.87
CA TYR A 506 -12.65 4.02 -5.64
C TYR A 506 -13.72 2.96 -5.51
N LEU A 507 -14.48 3.04 -4.43
CA LEU A 507 -15.59 2.15 -4.14
C LEU A 507 -16.89 2.95 -4.03
N GLY A 508 -17.88 2.63 -4.86
CA GLY A 508 -19.24 3.15 -4.72
C GLY A 508 -19.96 2.46 -3.56
N GLY A 509 -20.93 3.14 -2.96
CA GLY A 509 -21.67 2.67 -1.78
C GLY A 509 -21.34 3.47 -0.53
N HIS A 510 -22.23 3.46 0.47
CA HIS A 510 -22.11 4.28 1.68
C HIS A 510 -21.33 3.62 2.81
N ALA A 511 -21.61 2.34 3.07
CA ALA A 511 -20.99 1.54 4.13
C ALA A 511 -21.34 0.06 3.95
N TYR A 512 -20.40 -0.73 3.45
CA TYR A 512 -20.47 -2.18 3.39
C TYR A 512 -20.50 -2.85 4.77
N ASP A 513 -21.08 -4.05 4.85
CA ASP A 513 -21.25 -4.79 6.10
C ASP A 513 -19.94 -5.48 6.55
N THR A 514 -19.82 -5.75 7.84
CA THR A 514 -18.77 -6.55 8.48
C THR A 514 -19.30 -7.88 9.04
N ALA A 515 -20.58 -8.18 8.85
CA ALA A 515 -21.23 -9.39 9.30
C ALA A 515 -20.67 -10.64 8.61
N VAL A 516 -20.58 -11.71 9.40
CA VAL A 516 -20.19 -13.04 8.92
C VAL A 516 -21.22 -14.07 9.41
N PRO A 517 -21.46 -15.19 8.69
CA PRO A 517 -20.75 -15.66 7.49
C PRO A 517 -20.96 -14.77 6.25
N VAL A 518 -19.93 -14.63 5.42
CA VAL A 518 -19.96 -13.82 4.18
C VAL A 518 -20.97 -14.36 3.17
N SER A 519 -21.15 -15.68 3.11
CA SER A 519 -22.15 -16.35 2.27
C SER A 519 -23.59 -15.90 2.55
N ALA A 520 -23.88 -15.44 3.77
CA ALA A 520 -25.18 -14.89 4.17
C ALA A 520 -25.24 -13.35 4.10
N ASN A 521 -24.08 -12.68 3.98
CA ASN A 521 -23.93 -11.23 4.01
C ASN A 521 -23.08 -10.78 2.81
N PRO A 522 -23.62 -10.83 1.58
CA PRO A 522 -22.83 -10.60 0.36
C PRO A 522 -22.24 -9.19 0.25
N SER A 523 -22.77 -8.19 0.96
CA SER A 523 -22.14 -6.86 0.99
C SER A 523 -20.84 -6.82 1.81
N THR A 524 -20.55 -7.82 2.64
CA THR A 524 -19.23 -7.94 3.29
C THR A 524 -18.09 -8.11 2.30
N GLN A 525 -18.38 -8.48 1.04
CA GLN A 525 -17.37 -8.45 -0.02
C GLN A 525 -16.84 -7.03 -0.30
N GLY A 526 -17.62 -5.96 -0.12
CA GLY A 526 -17.08 -4.60 -0.26
C GLY A 526 -16.04 -4.27 0.81
N THR A 527 -16.28 -4.70 2.05
CA THR A 527 -15.26 -4.66 3.12
C THR A 527 -14.03 -5.47 2.76
N ARG A 528 -14.19 -6.63 2.10
CA ARG A 528 -13.07 -7.41 1.58
C ARG A 528 -12.28 -6.65 0.50
N LEU A 529 -12.93 -5.96 -0.43
CA LEU A 529 -12.25 -5.15 -1.45
C LEU A 529 -11.46 -3.99 -0.83
N PHE A 530 -12.03 -3.34 0.18
CA PHE A 530 -11.31 -2.36 1.00
C PHE A 530 -10.05 -2.97 1.64
N LEU A 531 -10.15 -4.17 2.21
CA LEU A 531 -9.01 -4.86 2.83
C LEU A 531 -8.00 -5.37 1.78
N ASN A 532 -8.43 -5.77 0.58
CA ASN A 532 -7.53 -6.11 -0.52
C ASN A 532 -6.60 -4.94 -0.86
N ALA A 533 -7.15 -3.72 -0.89
CA ALA A 533 -6.39 -2.52 -1.22
C ALA A 533 -5.20 -2.30 -0.25
N LEU A 534 -5.38 -2.61 1.04
CA LEU A 534 -4.32 -2.52 2.06
C LEU A 534 -3.08 -3.35 1.74
N PHE A 535 -3.27 -4.53 1.16
CA PHE A 535 -2.18 -5.48 0.92
C PHE A 535 -1.70 -5.50 -0.53
N GLU A 536 -2.43 -4.83 -1.42
CA GLU A 536 -1.97 -4.65 -2.79
C GLU A 536 -0.91 -3.56 -2.89
N ALA A 537 -1.04 -2.49 -2.10
CA ALA A 537 -0.15 -1.34 -2.09
C ALA A 537 1.33 -1.76 -2.14
N ASP A 538 2.09 -1.22 -3.09
CA ASP A 538 3.43 -1.73 -3.38
C ASP A 538 4.40 -1.55 -2.20
N CYS A 539 4.14 -0.61 -1.28
CA CYS A 539 4.81 -0.43 0.01
C CYS A 539 4.69 -1.62 0.98
N VAL A 540 3.83 -2.60 0.72
CA VAL A 540 3.74 -3.88 1.46
C VAL A 540 4.64 -4.95 0.83
N THR A 541 4.99 -4.76 -0.44
CA THR A 541 5.61 -5.76 -1.32
C THR A 541 7.10 -5.50 -1.48
N THR A 542 7.86 -6.52 -1.90
CA THR A 542 9.30 -6.39 -2.20
C THR A 542 9.63 -5.30 -3.23
N THR A 543 8.72 -5.02 -4.17
CA THR A 543 8.91 -4.01 -5.21
C THR A 543 8.94 -2.59 -4.65
N GLY A 544 8.04 -2.27 -3.73
CA GLY A 544 7.96 -0.94 -3.11
C GLY A 544 8.73 -0.80 -1.80
N GLN A 545 9.59 -1.75 -1.44
CA GLN A 545 10.46 -1.64 -0.25
C GLN A 545 11.69 -0.75 -0.49
N PRO A 546 12.26 -0.15 0.57
CA PRO A 546 13.61 0.38 0.52
C PRO A 546 14.63 -0.76 0.34
N ALA A 547 15.71 -0.50 -0.41
CA ALA A 547 16.85 -1.39 -0.56
C ALA A 547 18.08 -0.77 0.12
N LEU A 548 18.16 -0.96 1.44
CA LEU A 548 19.15 -0.33 2.30
C LEU A 548 20.45 -1.13 2.38
N GLY A 549 21.56 -0.46 2.09
CA GLY A 549 22.92 -0.95 2.28
C GLY A 549 23.63 -0.21 3.42
N VAL A 550 24.54 -0.91 4.10
CA VAL A 550 25.43 -0.35 5.12
C VAL A 550 26.87 -0.57 4.69
N THR A 551 27.71 0.46 4.85
CA THR A 551 29.14 0.39 4.55
C THR A 551 29.95 0.75 5.79
N LEU A 552 31.12 0.13 5.92
CA LEU A 552 32.08 0.40 6.99
C LEU A 552 33.49 0.41 6.42
N THR A 553 34.16 1.56 6.49
CA THR A 553 35.48 1.76 5.90
C THR A 553 36.42 2.49 6.86
N GLY A 554 37.72 2.27 6.73
CA GLY A 554 38.74 2.90 7.57
C GLY A 554 40.08 2.18 7.44
N PRO A 555 41.10 2.60 8.21
CA PRO A 555 42.38 1.92 8.26
C PRO A 555 42.23 0.46 8.72
N THR A 556 42.72 -0.49 7.93
CA THR A 556 42.70 -1.93 8.29
C THR A 556 44.00 -2.38 8.94
N ARG A 557 45.06 -1.57 8.87
CA ARG A 557 46.35 -1.83 9.51
C ARG A 557 46.84 -0.58 10.24
N LEU A 558 47.11 -0.73 11.53
CA LEU A 558 47.64 0.33 12.39
C LEU A 558 48.95 -0.14 13.03
N GLU A 559 49.87 0.81 13.23
CA GLU A 559 51.09 0.55 13.99
C GLU A 559 50.78 0.60 15.50
N PRO A 560 51.35 -0.29 16.34
CA PRO A 560 51.11 -0.26 17.79
C PRO A 560 51.41 1.07 18.47
N SER A 561 52.36 1.84 17.94
CA SER A 561 52.72 3.17 18.45
C SER A 561 51.72 4.28 18.08
N ALA A 562 50.77 4.00 17.19
CA ALA A 562 49.74 4.91 16.70
C ALA A 562 48.44 4.12 16.45
N ALA A 563 47.93 3.48 17.50
CA ALA A 563 46.77 2.60 17.46
C ALA A 563 45.44 3.39 17.50
N GLU A 564 45.33 4.45 16.71
CA GLU A 564 44.13 5.27 16.54
C GLU A 564 43.82 5.49 15.05
N GLY A 565 42.56 5.65 14.70
CA GLY A 565 42.14 5.94 13.32
C GLY A 565 40.69 6.38 13.19
N ASP A 566 40.39 7.00 12.06
CA ASP A 566 39.03 7.42 11.70
C ASP A 566 38.34 6.35 10.86
N TYR A 567 37.10 6.03 11.22
CA TYR A 567 36.29 5.01 10.59
C TYR A 567 34.97 5.61 10.11
N VAL A 568 34.63 5.37 8.85
CA VAL A 568 33.43 5.92 8.21
C VAL A 568 32.37 4.82 8.13
N VAL A 569 31.24 5.09 8.76
CA VAL A 569 30.03 4.26 8.67
C VAL A 569 29.05 4.96 7.73
N GLY A 570 28.63 4.27 6.66
CA GLY A 570 27.72 4.82 5.66
C GLY A 570 26.46 4.00 5.50
N TYR A 571 25.42 4.63 4.97
CA TYR A 571 24.19 3.99 4.53
C TYR A 571 23.74 4.53 3.18
N SER A 572 23.02 3.72 2.41
CA SER A 572 22.39 4.13 1.15
C SER A 572 21.11 3.35 0.90
N ASN A 573 20.10 3.99 0.35
CA ASN A 573 18.87 3.40 -0.17
C ASN A 573 18.91 3.44 -1.69
N THR A 574 18.74 2.28 -2.30
CA THR A 574 18.66 2.10 -3.76
C THR A 574 17.29 1.62 -4.23
N GLY A 575 16.35 1.44 -3.30
CA GLY A 575 14.99 0.98 -3.58
C GLY A 575 14.01 2.14 -3.73
N LEU A 576 12.81 1.80 -4.19
CA LEU A 576 11.71 2.74 -4.41
C LEU A 576 10.96 3.11 -3.13
N GLY A 577 11.04 2.25 -2.11
CA GLY A 577 10.44 2.52 -0.80
C GLY A 577 11.30 3.44 0.05
N THR A 578 10.65 4.08 1.02
CA THR A 578 11.29 4.89 2.05
C THR A 578 11.42 4.09 3.34
N ALA A 579 12.31 4.53 4.24
CA ALA A 579 12.44 3.95 5.56
C ALA A 579 12.28 5.04 6.63
N LEU A 580 11.65 4.69 7.73
CA LEU A 580 11.43 5.58 8.86
C LEU A 580 12.29 5.16 10.05
N ASP A 581 12.52 6.11 10.96
CA ASP A 581 13.14 5.88 12.27
C ASP A 581 14.48 5.13 12.17
N GLY A 582 15.28 5.47 11.16
CA GLY A 582 16.58 4.88 10.89
C GLY A 582 17.58 5.16 12.02
N VAL A 583 18.27 4.11 12.46
CA VAL A 583 19.28 4.13 13.51
C VAL A 583 20.51 3.35 13.06
N LEU A 584 21.58 4.07 12.74
CA LEU A 584 22.86 3.46 12.35
C LEU A 584 23.69 3.20 13.61
N THR A 585 24.10 1.96 13.81
CA THR A 585 24.86 1.52 14.99
C THR A 585 26.19 0.91 14.59
N LEU A 586 27.28 1.43 15.13
CA LEU A 586 28.62 0.84 15.08
C LEU A 586 28.91 0.14 16.42
N THR A 587 29.02 -1.18 16.40
CA THR A 587 29.40 -2.00 17.56
C THR A 587 30.90 -2.24 17.58
N LEU A 588 31.51 -1.90 18.72
CA LEU A 588 32.94 -1.99 18.96
C LEU A 588 33.28 -3.29 19.71
N PRO A 589 34.35 -4.02 19.32
CA PRO A 589 34.81 -5.17 20.07
C PRO A 589 35.52 -4.73 21.36
N ALA A 590 35.74 -5.68 22.27
CA ALA A 590 36.47 -5.42 23.51
C ALA A 590 37.86 -4.82 23.25
N GLY A 591 38.25 -3.83 24.05
CA GLY A 591 39.54 -3.17 23.92
C GLY A 591 39.59 -2.06 22.87
N VAL A 592 38.46 -1.67 22.28
CA VAL A 592 38.33 -0.48 21.42
C VAL A 592 37.56 0.61 22.17
N THR A 593 38.04 1.85 22.09
CA THR A 593 37.40 3.01 22.73
C THR A 593 37.18 4.13 21.72
N VAL A 594 36.09 4.88 21.89
CA VAL A 594 35.77 6.04 21.06
C VAL A 594 36.63 7.24 21.48
N THR A 595 37.34 7.83 20.53
CA THR A 595 38.07 9.10 20.71
C THR A 595 37.25 10.29 20.20
N ASP A 596 36.47 10.08 19.14
CA ASP A 596 35.47 11.02 18.63
C ASP A 596 34.23 10.25 18.17
N ALA A 597 33.06 10.59 18.72
CA ALA A 597 31.81 9.91 18.39
C ALA A 597 31.20 10.38 17.06
N GLY A 598 31.74 11.43 16.42
CA GLY A 598 31.25 11.87 15.10
C GLY A 598 29.81 12.39 15.10
N GLY A 599 29.35 12.91 16.24
CA GLY A 599 27.95 13.30 16.48
C GLY A 599 27.03 12.15 16.93
N GLY A 600 27.56 10.94 17.11
CA GLY A 600 26.82 9.80 17.66
C GLY A 600 26.77 9.79 19.18
N THR A 601 25.85 9.02 19.74
CA THR A 601 25.75 8.75 21.18
C THR A 601 26.46 7.44 21.51
N VAL A 602 27.38 7.46 22.48
CA VAL A 602 28.12 6.27 22.92
C VAL A 602 27.36 5.59 24.07
N ALA A 603 27.00 4.33 23.89
CA ALA A 603 26.32 3.50 24.89
C ALA A 603 27.00 2.14 25.00
N GLY A 604 27.84 1.96 26.03
CA GLY A 604 28.62 0.73 26.18
C GLY A 604 29.60 0.52 25.03
N SER A 605 29.43 -0.55 24.26
CA SER A 605 30.23 -0.86 23.07
C SER A 605 29.69 -0.23 21.78
N ASP A 606 28.56 0.46 21.82
CA ASP A 606 27.88 0.95 20.61
C ASP A 606 28.04 2.46 20.46
N VAL A 607 28.27 2.89 19.21
CA VAL A 607 28.12 4.28 18.77
C VAL A 607 26.88 4.34 17.89
N ARG A 608 25.85 5.06 18.35
CA ARG A 608 24.54 5.15 17.71
C ARG A 608 24.33 6.51 17.07
N PHE A 609 23.81 6.51 15.84
CA PHE A 609 23.38 7.70 15.11
C PHE A 609 21.89 7.57 14.78
N ASP A 610 21.08 8.51 15.28
CA ASP A 610 19.70 8.63 14.83
C ASP A 610 19.71 9.33 13.46
N ILE A 611 19.35 8.57 12.42
CA ILE A 611 19.30 9.01 11.03
C ILE A 611 17.94 9.64 10.71
N GLY A 612 16.87 9.14 11.32
CA GLY A 612 15.51 9.56 11.03
C GLY A 612 14.99 8.94 9.73
N SER A 613 14.24 9.69 8.95
CA SER A 613 13.70 9.22 7.68
C SER A 613 14.79 9.08 6.62
N ILE A 614 14.71 8.04 5.78
CA ILE A 614 15.61 7.78 4.66
C ILE A 614 14.76 7.71 3.39
N GLY A 615 15.00 8.62 2.46
CA GLY A 615 14.25 8.73 1.21
C GLY A 615 14.84 7.87 0.09
N THR A 616 14.47 8.21 -1.15
CA THR A 616 14.93 7.54 -2.37
C THR A 616 15.68 8.51 -3.26
N THR A 617 16.36 8.00 -4.29
CA THR A 617 17.01 8.84 -5.31
C THR A 617 16.04 9.43 -6.31
N GLU A 618 14.84 8.84 -6.43
CA GLU A 618 13.85 9.19 -7.46
C GLU A 618 13.01 10.41 -7.07
N ILE A 619 12.74 10.58 -5.77
CA ILE A 619 11.82 11.61 -5.27
C ILE A 619 12.53 12.47 -4.22
N ALA A 620 12.47 13.79 -4.39
CA ALA A 620 13.06 14.74 -3.46
C ALA A 620 12.39 14.63 -2.08
N GLY A 621 13.18 14.57 -1.01
CA GLY A 621 12.68 14.46 0.36
C GLY A 621 13.84 14.23 1.33
N ALA A 622 13.66 13.32 2.28
CA ALA A 622 14.73 12.86 3.15
C ALA A 622 15.93 12.29 2.33
N PRO A 623 17.18 12.45 2.80
CA PRO A 623 18.34 11.93 2.08
C PRO A 623 18.26 10.41 1.86
N ALA A 624 18.57 9.95 0.64
CA ALA A 624 18.66 8.53 0.32
C ALA A 624 19.95 7.88 0.86
N GLY A 625 20.91 8.64 1.36
CA GLY A 625 22.17 8.11 1.86
C GLY A 625 22.99 9.14 2.62
N GLY A 626 23.97 8.65 3.38
CA GLY A 626 24.85 9.50 4.17
C GLY A 626 25.90 8.70 4.93
N SER A 627 26.83 9.40 5.56
CA SER A 627 27.88 8.78 6.37
C SER A 627 28.20 9.56 7.64
N ARG A 628 28.88 8.88 8.57
CA ARG A 628 29.39 9.41 9.84
C ARG A 628 30.81 8.92 10.05
N THR A 629 31.67 9.77 10.57
CA THR A 629 33.08 9.43 10.86
C THR A 629 33.29 9.33 12.36
N VAL A 630 33.81 8.20 12.83
CA VAL A 630 34.09 7.91 14.24
C VAL A 630 35.59 7.74 14.43
N GLY A 631 36.16 8.48 15.38
CA GLY A 631 37.53 8.27 15.84
C GLY A 631 37.57 7.13 16.85
N LEU A 632 38.43 6.13 16.60
CA LEU A 632 38.61 4.98 17.49
C LEU A 632 40.07 4.83 17.92
N ALA A 633 40.27 4.41 19.16
CA ALA A 633 41.54 3.98 19.72
C ALA A 633 41.49 2.49 20.11
N PHE A 634 42.59 1.78 19.86
CA PHE A 634 42.72 0.34 20.07
C PHE A 634 43.72 0.06 21.21
N GLY A 635 43.30 -0.74 22.18
CA GLY A 635 43.99 -0.93 23.45
C GLY A 635 45.32 -1.70 23.40
N GLY A 636 45.75 -2.18 22.23
CA GLY A 636 47.04 -2.83 22.06
C GLY A 636 47.19 -3.56 20.73
N THR A 637 48.30 -4.29 20.58
CA THR A 637 48.53 -5.19 19.43
C THR A 637 47.48 -6.29 19.40
N GLY A 638 46.89 -6.53 18.24
CA GLY A 638 45.88 -7.57 18.05
C GLY A 638 44.98 -7.33 16.85
N THR A 639 44.03 -8.24 16.66
CA THR A 639 43.01 -8.17 15.61
C THR A 639 41.66 -7.81 16.21
N TYR A 640 40.97 -6.87 15.57
CA TYR A 640 39.67 -6.37 15.97
C TYR A 640 38.70 -6.47 14.79
N VAL A 641 37.43 -6.75 15.06
CA VAL A 641 36.37 -6.74 14.04
C VAL A 641 35.32 -5.74 14.48
N LEU A 642 35.17 -4.68 13.71
CA LEU A 642 34.11 -3.70 13.86
C LEU A 642 32.87 -4.20 13.10
N SER A 643 31.67 -3.89 13.61
CA SER A 643 30.41 -4.26 12.97
C SER A 643 29.48 -3.06 12.93
N ALA A 644 28.90 -2.76 11.77
CA ALA A 644 27.89 -1.72 11.61
C ALA A 644 26.57 -2.30 11.11
N ARG A 645 25.44 -1.84 11.65
CA ARG A 645 24.09 -2.19 11.18
C ARG A 645 23.17 -0.98 11.18
N LEU A 646 22.13 -1.02 10.37
CA LEU A 646 21.08 -0.01 10.33
C LEU A 646 19.76 -0.66 10.74
N GLU A 647 19.16 -0.20 11.82
CA GLU A 647 17.80 -0.55 12.24
C GLU A 647 16.84 0.52 11.71
N PHE A 648 15.67 0.13 11.21
CA PHE A 648 14.68 1.05 10.63
C PHE A 648 13.29 0.42 10.64
N VAL A 649 12.28 1.17 10.22
CA VAL A 649 10.90 0.69 10.10
C VAL A 649 10.39 0.91 8.67
N VAL A 650 9.67 -0.08 8.13
CA VAL A 650 8.83 0.08 6.94
C VAL A 650 7.40 -0.27 7.29
N GLY A 651 6.48 0.66 7.04
CA GLY A 651 5.14 0.59 7.60
C GLY A 651 5.21 0.50 9.13
N VAL A 652 4.75 -0.61 9.69
CA VAL A 652 4.88 -0.91 11.14
C VAL A 652 5.85 -2.07 11.44
N THR A 653 6.65 -2.47 10.46
CA THR A 653 7.55 -3.63 10.51
C THR A 653 8.98 -3.18 10.82
N PRO A 654 9.56 -3.57 11.97
CA PRO A 654 10.97 -3.34 12.24
C PRO A 654 11.85 -4.14 11.30
N MET A 655 12.88 -3.50 10.75
CA MET A 655 13.79 -4.06 9.76
C MET A 655 15.24 -3.80 10.16
N THR A 656 16.17 -4.56 9.56
CA THR A 656 17.61 -4.37 9.77
C THR A 656 18.38 -4.61 8.48
N ALA A 657 19.32 -3.71 8.18
CA ALA A 657 20.30 -3.86 7.10
C ALA A 657 21.72 -4.05 7.65
N GLY A 658 22.51 -4.88 6.97
CA GLY A 658 23.84 -5.32 7.41
C GLY A 658 23.83 -6.69 8.13
N PRO A 659 24.86 -6.99 8.94
CA PRO A 659 25.95 -6.11 9.33
C PRO A 659 27.01 -5.92 8.22
N ALA A 660 27.63 -4.74 8.18
CA ALA A 660 28.90 -4.51 7.50
C ALA A 660 30.05 -4.75 8.50
N LEU A 661 31.03 -5.59 8.14
CA LEU A 661 32.16 -5.94 9.00
C LEU A 661 33.46 -5.32 8.49
N LEU A 662 34.31 -4.85 9.40
CA LEU A 662 35.65 -4.35 9.07
C LEU A 662 36.71 -4.89 10.03
N GLY A 663 37.72 -5.55 9.48
CA GLY A 663 38.84 -6.14 10.20
C GLY A 663 39.97 -5.13 10.34
N VAL A 664 40.46 -4.96 11.56
CA VAL A 664 41.57 -4.05 11.89
C VAL A 664 42.68 -4.83 12.60
N GLY A 665 43.89 -4.79 12.04
CA GLY A 665 45.09 -5.34 12.66
C GLY A 665 45.98 -4.24 13.24
N VAL A 666 46.25 -4.29 14.54
CA VAL A 666 47.20 -3.38 15.21
C VAL A 666 48.50 -4.14 15.43
N GLY A 667 49.56 -3.82 14.67
CA GLY A 667 50.82 -4.58 14.68
C GLY A 667 50.70 -6.03 14.19
N THR A 668 49.56 -6.40 13.61
CA THR A 668 49.28 -7.70 13.00
C THR A 668 48.60 -7.49 11.65
N ASP A 669 48.44 -8.56 10.87
CA ASP A 669 47.56 -8.51 9.70
C ASP A 669 46.09 -8.39 10.17
N PRO A 670 45.23 -7.66 9.44
CA PRO A 670 43.80 -7.64 9.75
C PRO A 670 43.19 -9.03 9.55
N PRO A 671 42.15 -9.39 10.34
CA PRO A 671 41.40 -10.61 10.09
C PRO A 671 40.70 -10.52 8.73
N PRO A 672 40.51 -11.65 8.03
CA PRO A 672 39.66 -11.67 6.85
C PRO A 672 38.25 -11.23 7.27
N THR A 673 37.76 -10.17 6.65
CA THR A 673 36.34 -9.88 6.63
C THR A 673 35.76 -10.50 5.39
N ASP A 674 34.60 -11.12 5.53
CA ASP A 674 33.75 -11.39 4.38
C ASP A 674 33.43 -10.02 3.80
N GLY A 675 34.17 -9.64 2.75
CA GLY A 675 33.90 -8.42 2.02
C GLY A 675 32.45 -8.46 1.60
N GLY A 676 31.74 -7.35 1.81
CA GLY A 676 30.48 -7.12 1.12
C GLY A 676 30.67 -7.53 -0.34
N THR A 677 29.76 -8.38 -0.81
CA THR A 677 29.82 -9.01 -2.12
C THR A 677 29.80 -7.96 -3.22
N ASP A 678 30.98 -7.55 -3.69
CA ASP A 678 31.18 -7.17 -5.08
C ASP A 678 31.51 -8.45 -5.82
N GLY A 679 30.55 -8.96 -6.58
CA GLY A 679 30.76 -10.11 -7.46
C GLY A 679 31.77 -9.77 -8.55
N ASP A 680 32.92 -10.42 -8.53
CA ASP A 680 33.67 -10.80 -9.73
C ASP A 680 34.74 -11.85 -9.39
N GLY A 681 34.28 -13.10 -9.29
CA GLY A 681 35.14 -14.27 -9.17
C GLY A 681 35.52 -14.84 -10.53
N GLY A 682 36.52 -14.25 -11.20
CA GLY A 682 37.09 -14.76 -12.44
C GLY A 682 38.62 -14.83 -12.39
N GLY A 683 39.17 -15.93 -11.87
CA GLY A 683 40.62 -16.13 -11.85
C GLY A 683 41.08 -17.56 -11.56
N GLY A 684 41.45 -18.28 -12.61
CA GLY A 684 42.32 -19.46 -12.59
C GLY A 684 42.34 -20.09 -13.98
N GLY A 685 43.44 -20.23 -14.73
CA GLY A 685 44.86 -20.24 -14.40
C GLY A 685 45.46 -21.48 -15.06
N ASP A 686 46.25 -21.30 -16.11
CA ASP A 686 46.98 -22.37 -16.82
C ASP A 686 47.94 -23.12 -15.88
N GLY A 687 48.06 -24.44 -16.05
CA GLY A 687 49.07 -25.28 -15.38
C GLY A 687 48.62 -26.70 -15.10
#